data_AF-A0A841BTB3-F1
#
_entry.id   AF-A0A841BTB3-F1
#
_cell.length_a   1.000
_cell.length_b   1.000
_cell.length_c   1.000
_cell.angle_alpha   90.00
_cell.angle_beta   90.00
_cell.angle_gamma   90.00
#
_symmetry.space_group_name_H-M   'P 1'
#
loop_
_entity.id
_entity.type
_entity.pdbx_description
1 polymer ?
#
loop_
_entity_poly.entity_id
_entity_poly.type
_entity_poly.pdbx_seq_one_letter_code
_entity_poly.pdbx_strand_id
1 'polypeptide(L)'
;MTQPPVSPYWAPAPPPQPSSGGLGATIGAIAVGLWVTALAVFSQALGWGISQLLAALGYTWPAWAWAGIAIFVGVAAGLPALLLAVVPRSPAVRQTGRAWTMAAGVALLGGLLRVIPLPLNEAYLGALTVGLLVMALFFRRRKQPAEAPRHPGALALAAVAGLITLVPWLWLGALGGALEIILGVTAAAAVGLVTAAILDSRFWTPFATAGRGRLIGLGGLVAGVALVLIAAGAGASGGQLAALLVLPPLGFVAAALSTGTARATAVLIGIAALGPLAFADPDELTLFLTGRDAPYWAGVAAIASLVLGLVLAVAYAFAVTRMGVAYQLQEPDPLRTELQHREVLGFRPRSRTVPLALAGITLVASGAVYAVAGQPGSFGEQLFVVMKSQASLADVPTTTGPAGREARISAVYRKLADHATATQADLRSELDRLHVAYRPYYLVNGIRVAGGPELRAWLSRRDDVEKVLLDPVLRPMPEPVPVEKGDEQAPSEPQWNLTMIGAPVAWSRGVTGEGIVVGTSDSGVDGSHPALAEGFRGGDDSWLDPWSDTLVPTDHGGHGTHTLASAVGRTKTGVAPRAQWIGCVNLERNLGSTSHYLDCLQFMLAPYPHGADPFSAGRPGRAPHVLTNSWGCPPTEGCDATTLRAAIDAFAAAGIAFVAAAGNTGYQCGSVTDPPSTYRSAITVAAVNEAGTVTDFSSKGVIGGDKPDVAAPGDLVLSAMPGGTYAALSGTSMATPHVAGVIALLWSAHPELIGDLAATTELLRRSAQPAQLDRTAGLGSECVAKAPQVGAGIVNIGEALRLAGG
;
A
#
# COMPACT_ATOMS: atom_id res chain seq x y z
N MET A 1 -70.10 75.73 -9.65
CA MET A 1 -69.95 74.28 -9.48
C MET A 1 -69.49 73.71 -10.82
N THR A 2 -68.20 73.45 -10.94
CA THR A 2 -67.53 73.02 -12.17
C THR A 2 -66.64 71.83 -11.80
N GLN A 3 -66.82 70.69 -12.46
CA GLN A 3 -65.98 69.51 -12.27
C GLN A 3 -64.54 69.78 -12.76
N PRO A 4 -63.53 69.19 -12.10
CA PRO A 4 -62.27 68.79 -12.73
C PRO A 4 -62.21 67.26 -12.95
N PRO A 5 -61.25 66.79 -13.78
CA PRO A 5 -61.39 65.60 -14.61
C PRO A 5 -60.85 64.31 -13.97
N VAL A 6 -61.33 63.18 -14.50
CA VAL A 6 -60.92 61.81 -14.18
C VAL A 6 -59.47 61.57 -14.65
N SER A 7 -58.60 61.13 -13.74
CA SER A 7 -57.21 60.73 -14.05
C SER A 7 -57.17 59.28 -14.55
N PRO A 8 -56.47 58.97 -15.67
CA PRO A 8 -56.33 57.61 -16.18
C PRO A 8 -54.94 57.05 -15.83
N TYR A 9 -54.79 56.39 -14.68
CA TYR A 9 -53.61 55.58 -14.40
C TYR A 9 -53.96 54.32 -13.59
N TRP A 10 -54.49 53.31 -14.28
CA TRP A 10 -54.37 51.91 -13.85
C TRP A 10 -54.10 51.04 -15.08
N ALA A 11 -52.86 51.08 -15.57
CA ALA A 11 -52.34 50.01 -16.39
C ALA A 11 -51.78 48.93 -15.43
N PRO A 12 -52.21 47.66 -15.50
CA PRO A 12 -51.51 46.59 -14.81
C PRO A 12 -50.06 46.57 -15.32
N ALA A 13 -49.09 46.50 -14.41
CA ALA A 13 -47.70 46.28 -14.80
C ALA A 13 -47.65 45.04 -15.72
N PRO A 14 -46.95 45.10 -16.87
CA PRO A 14 -46.81 43.92 -17.72
C PRO A 14 -46.15 42.80 -16.90
N PRO A 15 -46.56 41.54 -17.09
CA PRO A 15 -45.92 40.43 -16.40
C PRO A 15 -44.41 40.47 -16.68
N PRO A 16 -43.56 40.14 -15.69
CA PRO A 16 -42.11 40.17 -15.87
C PRO A 16 -41.76 39.31 -17.08
N GLN A 17 -41.23 39.95 -18.11
CA GLN A 17 -40.73 39.25 -19.30
C GLN A 17 -39.68 38.23 -18.84
N PRO A 18 -39.78 36.96 -19.25
CA PRO A 18 -38.76 35.96 -18.94
C PRO A 18 -37.45 36.43 -19.58
N SER A 19 -36.46 36.77 -18.74
CA SER A 19 -35.16 37.22 -19.23
C SER A 19 -34.54 36.13 -20.10
N SER A 20 -34.38 36.41 -21.38
CA SER A 20 -33.75 35.56 -22.40
C SER A 20 -32.25 35.30 -22.17
N GLY A 21 -31.67 35.80 -21.07
CA GLY A 21 -30.27 35.57 -20.69
C GLY A 21 -29.97 34.23 -19.99
N GLY A 22 -30.96 33.33 -19.85
CA GLY A 22 -30.86 32.14 -18.99
C GLY A 22 -30.34 30.86 -19.67
N LEU A 23 -30.69 30.60 -20.93
CA LEU A 23 -30.46 29.29 -21.55
C LEU A 23 -28.98 29.05 -21.85
N GLY A 24 -28.31 30.00 -22.52
CA GLY A 24 -26.89 29.88 -22.86
C GLY A 24 -25.96 29.78 -21.65
N ALA A 25 -26.25 30.55 -20.58
CA ALA A 25 -25.49 30.47 -19.33
C ALA A 25 -25.69 29.12 -18.60
N THR A 26 -26.88 28.53 -18.71
CA THR A 26 -27.17 27.21 -18.14
C THR A 26 -26.50 26.09 -18.94
N ILE A 27 -26.54 26.16 -20.27
CA ILE A 27 -25.81 25.23 -21.16
C ILE A 27 -24.31 25.32 -20.88
N GLY A 28 -23.76 26.54 -20.76
CA GLY A 28 -22.37 26.77 -20.37
C GLY A 28 -22.03 26.15 -19.01
N ALA A 29 -22.90 26.30 -18.00
CA ALA A 29 -22.71 25.66 -16.70
C ALA A 29 -22.70 24.12 -16.77
N ILE A 30 -23.57 23.52 -17.58
CA ILE A 30 -23.58 22.06 -17.80
C ILE A 30 -22.29 21.61 -18.48
N ALA A 31 -21.89 22.28 -19.57
CA ALA A 31 -20.67 21.95 -20.30
C ALA A 31 -19.42 22.05 -19.41
N VAL A 32 -19.30 23.13 -18.63
CA VAL A 32 -18.20 23.29 -17.67
C VAL A 32 -18.27 22.24 -16.56
N GLY A 33 -19.46 21.90 -16.05
CA GLY A 33 -19.60 20.86 -15.02
C GLY A 33 -19.15 19.48 -15.50
N LEU A 34 -19.53 19.11 -16.73
CA LEU A 34 -19.08 17.88 -17.38
C LEU A 34 -17.56 17.90 -17.63
N TRP A 35 -17.02 19.01 -18.13
CA TRP A 35 -15.59 19.20 -18.33
C TRP A 35 -14.80 19.06 -17.04
N VAL A 36 -15.20 19.78 -15.99
CA VAL A 36 -14.55 19.75 -14.66
C VAL A 36 -14.55 18.33 -14.09
N THR A 37 -15.68 17.63 -14.20
CA THR A 37 -15.82 16.27 -13.68
C THR A 37 -14.94 15.29 -14.45
N ALA A 38 -15.01 15.31 -15.79
CA ALA A 38 -14.21 14.44 -16.64
C ALA A 38 -12.72 14.69 -16.44
N LEU A 39 -12.29 15.95 -16.41
CA LEU A 39 -10.91 16.35 -16.20
C LEU A 39 -10.38 15.87 -14.85
N ALA A 40 -11.11 16.15 -13.76
CA ALA A 40 -10.68 15.75 -12.43
C ALA A 40 -10.60 14.23 -12.29
N VAL A 41 -11.63 13.48 -12.70
CA VAL A 41 -11.63 12.01 -12.59
C VAL A 41 -10.54 11.39 -13.48
N PHE A 42 -10.45 11.80 -14.74
CA PHE A 42 -9.49 11.24 -15.69
C PHE A 42 -8.05 11.52 -15.28
N SER A 43 -7.71 12.75 -14.91
CA SER A 43 -6.34 13.11 -14.51
C SER A 43 -5.89 12.38 -13.25
N GLN A 44 -6.79 12.19 -12.27
CA GLN A 44 -6.45 11.44 -11.05
C GLN A 44 -6.30 9.94 -11.31
N ALA A 45 -7.20 9.34 -12.10
CA ALA A 45 -7.14 7.92 -12.45
C ALA A 45 -5.93 7.60 -13.33
N LEU A 46 -5.64 8.44 -14.33
CA LEU A 46 -4.48 8.27 -15.21
C LEU A 46 -3.17 8.45 -14.44
N GLY A 47 -3.06 9.50 -13.61
CA GLY A 47 -1.86 9.73 -12.80
C GLY A 47 -1.57 8.57 -11.86
N TRP A 48 -2.60 8.07 -11.17
CA TRP A 48 -2.47 6.88 -10.33
C TRP A 48 -2.13 5.63 -11.17
N GLY A 49 -2.83 5.37 -12.27
CA GLY A 49 -2.55 4.20 -13.13
C GLY A 49 -1.12 4.18 -13.70
N ILE A 50 -0.57 5.33 -14.10
CA ILE A 50 0.84 5.39 -14.54
C ILE A 50 1.77 5.18 -13.34
N SER A 51 1.45 5.72 -12.14
CA SER A 51 2.25 5.43 -10.94
C SER A 51 2.29 3.94 -10.61
N GLN A 52 1.18 3.22 -10.79
CA GLN A 52 1.11 1.78 -10.60
C GLN A 52 1.94 1.04 -11.63
N LEU A 53 1.85 1.43 -12.90
CA LEU A 53 2.65 0.85 -13.98
C LEU A 53 4.15 1.05 -13.74
N LEU A 54 4.55 2.25 -13.30
CA LEU A 54 5.95 2.53 -12.96
C LEU A 54 6.41 1.67 -11.78
N ALA A 55 5.62 1.58 -10.71
CA ALA A 55 5.95 0.75 -9.54
C ALA A 55 6.12 -0.73 -9.93
N ALA A 56 5.22 -1.27 -10.76
CA ALA A 56 5.31 -2.64 -11.28
C ALA A 56 6.56 -2.89 -12.15
N LEU A 57 7.09 -1.84 -12.77
CA LEU A 57 8.34 -1.86 -13.54
C LEU A 57 9.57 -1.49 -12.70
N GLY A 58 9.40 -1.27 -11.38
CA GLY A 58 10.46 -0.87 -10.44
C GLY A 58 10.93 0.58 -10.57
N TYR A 59 10.12 1.45 -11.19
CA TYR A 59 10.36 2.88 -11.26
C TYR A 59 9.57 3.63 -10.20
N THR A 60 10.17 4.68 -9.65
CA THR A 60 9.48 5.59 -8.73
C THR A 60 8.69 6.64 -9.49
N TRP A 61 7.42 6.83 -9.16
CA TRP A 61 6.65 7.98 -9.63
C TRP A 61 7.27 9.28 -9.09
N PRO A 62 7.73 10.20 -9.95
CA PRO A 62 8.38 11.42 -9.48
C PRO A 62 7.40 12.31 -8.73
N ALA A 63 7.75 12.72 -7.50
CA ALA A 63 6.87 13.48 -6.62
C ALA A 63 6.30 14.77 -7.26
N TRP A 64 7.08 15.44 -8.12
CA TRP A 64 6.66 16.65 -8.82
C TRP A 64 5.56 16.40 -9.88
N ALA A 65 5.38 15.17 -10.37
CA ALA A 65 4.35 14.88 -11.38
C ALA A 65 2.93 15.11 -10.82
N TRP A 66 2.71 14.81 -9.54
CA TRP A 66 1.44 15.15 -8.88
C TRP A 66 1.20 16.65 -8.79
N ALA A 67 2.25 17.43 -8.51
CA ALA A 67 2.17 18.90 -8.54
C ALA A 67 1.83 19.42 -9.94
N GLY A 68 2.42 18.83 -11.00
CA GLY A 68 2.09 19.13 -12.39
C GLY A 68 0.62 18.85 -12.73
N ILE A 69 0.11 17.68 -12.36
CA ILE A 69 -1.31 17.32 -12.51
C ILE A 69 -2.21 18.30 -11.75
N ALA A 70 -1.83 18.67 -10.51
CA ALA A 70 -2.60 19.58 -9.68
C ALA A 70 -2.69 20.99 -10.30
N ILE A 71 -1.58 21.52 -10.83
CA ILE A 71 -1.55 22.80 -11.54
C ILE A 71 -2.44 22.74 -12.79
N PHE A 72 -2.31 21.69 -13.58
CA PHE A 72 -3.12 21.51 -14.79
C PHE A 72 -4.62 21.45 -14.46
N VAL A 73 -5.04 20.59 -13.53
CA VAL A 73 -6.45 20.48 -13.11
C VAL A 73 -6.95 21.78 -12.50
N GLY A 74 -6.17 22.41 -11.61
CA GLY A 74 -6.52 23.68 -10.97
C GLY A 74 -6.78 24.80 -11.97
N VAL A 75 -5.94 24.93 -13.01
CA VAL A 75 -6.08 25.94 -14.06
C VAL A 75 -7.20 25.58 -15.05
N ALA A 76 -7.19 24.37 -15.58
CA ALA A 76 -8.12 23.94 -16.64
C ALA A 76 -9.56 23.73 -16.12
N ALA A 77 -9.75 23.44 -14.84
CA ALA A 77 -11.07 23.47 -14.19
C ALA A 77 -11.43 24.88 -13.69
N GLY A 78 -10.45 25.59 -13.11
CA GLY A 78 -10.66 26.88 -12.44
C GLY A 78 -10.98 28.03 -13.39
N LEU A 79 -10.31 28.14 -14.54
CA LEU A 79 -10.54 29.24 -15.50
C LEU A 79 -11.97 29.23 -16.07
N PRO A 80 -12.51 28.12 -16.60
CA PRO A 80 -13.90 28.08 -17.06
C PRO A 80 -14.91 28.33 -15.93
N ALA A 81 -14.65 27.81 -14.73
CA ALA A 81 -15.49 28.06 -13.56
C ALA A 81 -15.48 29.54 -13.14
N LEU A 82 -14.33 30.22 -13.23
CA LEU A 82 -14.18 31.63 -12.92
C LEU A 82 -14.96 32.49 -13.93
N LEU A 83 -14.93 32.13 -15.21
CA LEU A 83 -15.75 32.80 -16.23
C LEU A 83 -17.24 32.69 -15.90
N LEU A 84 -17.71 31.51 -15.45
CA LEU A 84 -19.09 31.36 -14.96
C LEU A 84 -19.40 32.17 -13.70
N ALA A 85 -18.41 32.47 -12.86
CA ALA A 85 -18.59 33.27 -11.66
C ALA A 85 -18.80 34.78 -11.95
N VAL A 86 -18.21 35.26 -13.04
CA VAL A 86 -18.07 36.70 -13.34
C VAL A 86 -18.97 37.16 -14.49
N VAL A 87 -19.07 36.38 -15.57
CA VAL A 87 -19.72 36.81 -16.83
C VAL A 87 -21.26 36.74 -16.80
N PRO A 88 -21.90 35.63 -16.36
CA PRO A 88 -23.35 35.48 -16.45
C PRO A 88 -24.12 36.40 -15.50
N ARG A 89 -25.31 36.85 -15.91
CA ARG A 89 -26.23 37.63 -15.04
C ARG A 89 -27.04 36.76 -14.08
N SER A 90 -27.18 35.46 -14.36
CA SER A 90 -27.95 34.52 -13.53
C SER A 90 -27.29 34.32 -12.15
N PRO A 91 -27.98 34.60 -11.04
CA PRO A 91 -27.44 34.43 -9.69
C PRO A 91 -27.01 32.98 -9.40
N ALA A 92 -27.79 32.00 -9.86
CA ALA A 92 -27.48 30.58 -9.67
C ALA A 92 -26.18 30.19 -10.38
N VAL A 93 -26.02 30.57 -11.66
CA VAL A 93 -24.82 30.27 -12.45
C VAL A 93 -23.58 30.94 -11.87
N ARG A 94 -23.69 32.19 -11.38
CA ARG A 94 -22.57 32.87 -10.72
C ARG A 94 -22.12 32.16 -9.45
N GLN A 95 -23.05 31.66 -8.64
CA GLN A 95 -22.70 30.92 -7.43
C GLN A 95 -22.14 29.53 -7.77
N THR A 96 -22.64 28.87 -8.81
CA THR A 96 -22.03 27.66 -9.38
C THR A 96 -20.57 27.89 -9.75
N GLY A 97 -20.29 28.91 -10.57
CA GLY A 97 -18.92 29.23 -10.98
C GLY A 97 -18.01 29.56 -9.80
N ARG A 98 -18.50 30.31 -8.80
CA ARG A 98 -17.74 30.61 -7.57
C ARG A 98 -17.40 29.36 -6.78
N ALA A 99 -18.37 28.48 -6.56
CA ALA A 99 -18.17 27.24 -5.81
C ALA A 99 -17.11 26.36 -6.49
N TRP A 100 -17.23 26.16 -7.81
CA TRP A 100 -16.26 25.36 -8.57
C TRP A 100 -14.88 26.01 -8.65
N THR A 101 -14.78 27.34 -8.73
CA THR A 101 -13.47 28.03 -8.69
C THR A 101 -12.78 27.83 -7.34
N MET A 102 -13.53 27.97 -6.24
CA MET A 102 -12.99 27.75 -4.89
C MET A 102 -12.59 26.28 -4.69
N ALA A 103 -13.41 25.34 -5.18
CA ALA A 103 -13.11 23.91 -5.13
C ALA A 103 -11.90 23.53 -6.01
N ALA A 104 -11.70 24.19 -7.16
CA ALA A 104 -10.50 24.01 -7.98
C ALA A 104 -9.23 24.48 -7.25
N GLY A 105 -9.34 25.54 -6.43
CA GLY A 105 -8.27 25.94 -5.52
C GLY A 105 -7.94 24.89 -4.45
N VAL A 106 -8.96 24.17 -3.96
CA VAL A 106 -8.77 23.06 -3.02
C VAL A 106 -8.05 21.89 -3.71
N ALA A 107 -8.48 21.54 -4.92
CA ALA A 107 -7.85 20.52 -5.75
C ALA A 107 -6.36 20.84 -6.01
N LEU A 108 -6.06 22.11 -6.34
CA LEU A 108 -4.71 22.60 -6.56
C LEU A 108 -3.84 22.46 -5.30
N LEU A 109 -4.30 23.01 -4.17
CA LEU A 109 -3.56 22.94 -2.91
C LEU A 109 -3.28 21.49 -2.51
N GLY A 110 -4.33 20.66 -2.44
CA GLY A 110 -4.21 19.27 -2.00
C GLY A 110 -3.33 18.42 -2.92
N GLY A 111 -3.39 18.67 -4.24
CA GLY A 111 -2.52 18.01 -5.20
C GLY A 111 -1.06 18.48 -5.15
N LEU A 112 -0.79 19.76 -4.84
CA LEU A 112 0.57 20.26 -4.62
C LEU A 112 1.22 19.63 -3.39
N LEU A 113 0.44 19.35 -2.34
CA LEU A 113 0.94 18.70 -1.13
C LEU A 113 1.40 17.25 -1.36
N ARG A 114 1.01 16.61 -2.46
CA ARG A 114 1.49 15.25 -2.83
C ARG A 114 2.95 15.21 -3.31
N VAL A 115 3.65 16.34 -3.25
CA VAL A 115 5.12 16.36 -3.34
C VAL A 115 5.77 15.78 -2.07
N ILE A 116 5.03 15.75 -0.95
CA ILE A 116 5.46 15.06 0.27
C ILE A 116 5.55 13.56 -0.04
N PRO A 117 6.70 12.91 0.23
CA PRO A 117 6.88 11.48 0.02
C PRO A 117 5.80 10.63 0.71
N LEU A 118 5.37 9.55 0.08
CA LEU A 118 4.33 8.66 0.62
C LEU A 118 4.64 8.11 2.02
N PRO A 119 5.90 7.71 2.33
CA PRO A 119 6.26 7.27 3.69
C PRO A 119 6.17 8.35 4.77
N LEU A 120 5.76 9.58 4.44
CA LEU A 120 5.51 10.68 5.37
C LEU A 120 4.04 11.09 5.31
N ASN A 121 3.12 10.11 5.32
CA ASN A 121 1.69 10.35 5.20
C ASN A 121 1.15 11.27 6.32
N GLU A 122 1.69 11.19 7.54
CA GLU A 122 1.35 12.09 8.64
C GLU A 122 1.69 13.55 8.28
N ALA A 123 2.84 13.80 7.66
CA ALA A 123 3.21 15.13 7.21
C ALA A 123 2.24 15.64 6.13
N TYR A 124 1.80 14.77 5.22
CA TYR A 124 0.77 15.09 4.23
C TYR A 124 -0.58 15.44 4.89
N LEU A 125 -1.10 14.59 5.79
CA LEU A 125 -2.36 14.81 6.49
C LEU A 125 -2.32 16.10 7.34
N GLY A 126 -1.20 16.37 8.00
CA GLY A 126 -0.97 17.61 8.75
C GLY A 126 -0.97 18.84 7.85
N ALA A 127 -0.22 18.81 6.75
CA ALA A 127 -0.19 19.91 5.78
C ALA A 127 -1.56 20.15 5.12
N LEU A 128 -2.28 19.08 4.79
CA LEU A 128 -3.64 19.12 4.25
C LEU A 128 -4.59 19.78 5.25
N THR A 129 -4.55 19.36 6.52
CA THR A 129 -5.35 19.96 7.60
C THR A 129 -5.13 21.47 7.69
N VAL A 130 -3.87 21.91 7.82
CA VAL A 130 -3.54 23.33 7.96
C VAL A 130 -3.97 24.13 6.73
N GLY A 131 -3.64 23.63 5.53
CA GLY A 131 -3.96 24.31 4.28
C GLY A 131 -5.47 24.47 4.07
N LEU A 132 -6.26 23.42 4.30
CA LEU A 132 -7.71 23.46 4.17
C LEU A 132 -8.38 24.36 5.22
N LEU A 133 -7.86 24.40 6.46
CA LEU A 133 -8.36 25.32 7.48
C LEU A 133 -8.09 26.78 7.12
N VAL A 134 -6.90 27.10 6.59
CA VAL A 134 -6.58 28.44 6.10
C VAL A 134 -7.52 28.86 4.96
N MET A 135 -7.78 27.96 3.99
CA MET A 135 -8.75 28.20 2.93
C MET A 135 -10.17 28.39 3.46
N ALA A 136 -10.63 27.56 4.39
CA ALA A 136 -11.94 27.67 5.01
C ALA A 136 -12.12 29.01 5.73
N LEU A 137 -11.09 29.47 6.46
CA LEU A 137 -11.09 30.78 7.10
C LEU A 137 -11.12 31.91 6.07
N PHE A 138 -10.32 31.83 5.00
CA PHE A 138 -10.29 32.81 3.91
C PHE A 138 -11.65 32.95 3.23
N PHE A 139 -12.30 31.83 2.89
CA PHE A 139 -13.63 31.82 2.26
C PHE A 139 -14.73 32.36 3.19
N ARG A 140 -14.58 32.21 4.52
CA ARG A 140 -15.55 32.73 5.51
C ARG A 140 -15.47 34.23 5.80
N ARG A 141 -14.40 34.94 5.42
CA ARG A 141 -14.16 36.37 5.78
C ARG A 141 -15.21 37.38 5.29
N ARG A 142 -16.23 36.99 4.52
CA ARG A 142 -17.29 37.90 4.04
C ARG A 142 -18.54 37.77 4.91
N LYS A 143 -19.08 38.89 5.44
CA LYS A 143 -20.31 38.96 6.29
C LYS A 143 -21.43 38.05 5.76
N GLN A 144 -21.76 37.00 6.50
CA GLN A 144 -22.87 36.10 6.16
C GLN A 144 -24.21 36.82 6.41
N PRO A 145 -25.17 36.77 5.47
CA PRO A 145 -26.55 37.17 5.77
C PRO A 145 -27.12 36.27 6.88
N ALA A 146 -28.10 36.78 7.63
CA ALA A 146 -28.72 36.08 8.76
C ALA A 146 -29.13 34.65 8.38
N GLU A 147 -28.74 33.65 9.19
CA GLU A 147 -29.08 32.24 8.96
C GLU A 147 -30.60 32.06 8.91
N ALA A 148 -31.08 31.32 7.90
CA ALA A 148 -32.46 30.84 7.84
C ALA A 148 -32.84 30.05 9.11
N PRO A 149 -34.14 29.95 9.48
CA PRO A 149 -34.57 29.28 10.69
C PRO A 149 -34.01 27.85 10.77
N ARG A 150 -33.32 27.57 11.88
CA ARG A 150 -32.62 26.29 12.13
C ARG A 150 -33.61 25.13 12.13
N HIS A 151 -33.45 24.18 11.21
CA HIS A 151 -34.13 22.88 11.32
C HIS A 151 -33.61 22.15 12.58
N PRO A 152 -34.43 21.93 13.62
CA PRO A 152 -34.00 21.21 14.80
C PRO A 152 -33.66 19.77 14.42
N GLY A 153 -32.36 19.42 14.46
CA GLY A 153 -31.87 18.06 14.17
C GLY A 153 -31.10 17.88 12.86
N ALA A 154 -30.95 18.90 12.00
CA ALA A 154 -30.20 18.78 10.74
C ALA A 154 -28.74 18.33 10.94
N LEU A 155 -28.10 18.79 12.01
CA LEU A 155 -26.75 18.37 12.39
C LEU A 155 -26.69 16.87 12.75
N ALA A 156 -27.68 16.37 13.50
CA ALA A 156 -27.74 14.98 13.89
C ALA A 156 -28.05 14.07 12.69
N LEU A 157 -28.93 14.50 11.79
CA LEU A 157 -29.21 13.81 10.52
C LEU A 157 -27.99 13.79 9.58
N ALA A 158 -27.21 14.87 9.54
CA ALA A 158 -25.92 14.90 8.83
C ALA A 158 -24.93 13.90 9.43
N ALA A 159 -24.84 13.82 10.76
CA ALA A 159 -24.01 12.84 11.43
C ALA A 159 -24.43 11.40 11.10
N VAL A 160 -25.75 11.10 11.12
CA VAL A 160 -26.29 9.79 10.72
C VAL A 160 -25.90 9.46 9.28
N ALA A 161 -26.14 10.36 8.33
CA ALA A 161 -25.82 10.12 6.93
C ALA A 161 -24.31 9.92 6.71
N GLY A 162 -23.47 10.73 7.36
CA GLY A 162 -22.02 10.58 7.33
C GLY A 162 -21.56 9.24 7.90
N LEU A 163 -22.10 8.83 9.06
CA LEU A 163 -21.78 7.55 9.70
C LEU A 163 -22.20 6.37 8.83
N ILE A 164 -23.38 6.41 8.21
CA ILE A 164 -23.82 5.37 7.26
C ILE A 164 -22.83 5.23 6.11
N THR A 165 -22.35 6.34 5.53
CA THR A 165 -21.33 6.27 4.48
C THR A 165 -19.94 5.83 4.97
N LEU A 166 -19.68 5.91 6.28
CA LEU A 166 -18.43 5.46 6.88
C LEU A 166 -18.45 3.95 7.22
N VAL A 167 -19.63 3.33 7.38
CA VAL A 167 -19.77 1.91 7.75
C VAL A 167 -18.96 0.95 6.87
N PRO A 168 -18.91 1.08 5.53
CA PRO A 168 -18.09 0.19 4.71
C PRO A 168 -16.60 0.25 5.05
N TRP A 169 -16.08 1.43 5.42
CA TRP A 169 -14.68 1.59 5.86
C TRP A 169 -14.43 1.04 7.26
N LEU A 170 -15.41 1.18 8.17
CA LEU A 170 -15.35 0.56 9.49
C LEU A 170 -15.37 -0.97 9.41
N TRP A 171 -15.96 -1.53 8.36
CA TRP A 171 -15.97 -2.97 8.14
C TRP A 171 -14.71 -3.45 7.40
N LEU A 172 -14.32 -2.77 6.32
CA LEU A 172 -13.33 -3.30 5.37
C LEU A 172 -11.95 -2.66 5.49
N GLY A 173 -11.82 -1.53 6.18
CA GLY A 173 -10.55 -0.83 6.35
C GLY A 173 -9.96 -0.98 7.74
N ALA A 174 -8.72 -0.53 7.87
CA ALA A 174 -7.95 -0.62 9.11
C ALA A 174 -7.31 0.74 9.44
N LEU A 175 -7.36 1.13 10.71
CA LEU A 175 -6.79 2.37 11.21
C LEU A 175 -5.27 2.25 11.37
N GLY A 176 -4.54 3.30 11.02
CA GLY A 176 -3.10 3.35 11.22
C GLY A 176 -2.67 3.68 12.66
N GLY A 177 -1.57 4.41 12.79
CA GLY A 177 -1.02 4.82 14.09
C GLY A 177 -1.88 5.85 14.81
N ALA A 178 -1.70 6.01 16.12
CA ALA A 178 -2.45 6.99 16.91
C ALA A 178 -2.33 8.43 16.37
N LEU A 179 -1.12 8.85 15.94
CA LEU A 179 -0.89 10.15 15.33
C LEU A 179 -1.61 10.27 13.98
N GLU A 180 -1.49 9.25 13.14
CA GLU A 180 -2.16 9.20 11.84
C GLU A 180 -3.68 9.26 11.99
N ILE A 181 -4.27 8.56 12.96
CA ILE A 181 -5.71 8.62 13.27
C ILE A 181 -6.11 10.06 13.62
N ILE A 182 -5.35 10.73 14.51
CA ILE A 182 -5.62 12.12 14.89
C ILE A 182 -5.56 13.03 13.65
N LEU A 183 -4.52 12.89 12.85
CA LEU A 183 -4.31 13.70 11.65
C LEU A 183 -5.36 13.42 10.56
N GLY A 184 -5.77 12.17 10.38
CA GLY A 184 -6.84 11.75 9.48
C GLY A 184 -8.18 12.34 9.90
N VAL A 185 -8.50 12.31 11.21
CA VAL A 185 -9.70 12.96 11.76
C VAL A 185 -9.66 14.47 11.54
N THR A 186 -8.54 15.14 11.82
CA THR A 186 -8.44 16.59 11.62
C THR A 186 -8.46 16.98 10.15
N ALA A 187 -7.86 16.19 9.27
CA ALA A 187 -7.87 16.40 7.82
C ALA A 187 -9.29 16.25 7.29
N ALA A 188 -10.00 15.19 7.67
CA ALA A 188 -11.38 14.96 7.27
C ALA A 188 -12.31 16.08 7.80
N ALA A 189 -12.12 16.51 9.05
CA ALA A 189 -12.84 17.67 9.58
C ALA A 189 -12.53 18.96 8.80
N ALA A 190 -11.28 19.19 8.39
CA ALA A 190 -10.89 20.33 7.57
C ALA A 190 -11.52 20.27 6.16
N VAL A 191 -11.61 19.09 5.54
CA VAL A 191 -12.35 18.85 4.28
C VAL A 191 -13.83 19.22 4.45
N GLY A 192 -14.45 18.81 5.54
CA GLY A 192 -15.83 19.20 5.87
C GLY A 192 -15.98 20.72 6.03
N LEU A 193 -15.09 21.36 6.78
CA LEU A 193 -15.13 22.80 7.06
C LEU A 193 -14.91 23.66 5.80
N VAL A 194 -13.96 23.30 4.93
CA VAL A 194 -13.74 24.03 3.67
C VAL A 194 -14.93 23.84 2.74
N THR A 195 -15.52 22.63 2.70
CA THR A 195 -16.74 22.37 1.92
C THR A 195 -17.90 23.23 2.41
N ALA A 196 -18.10 23.33 3.73
CA ALA A 196 -19.12 24.18 4.33
C ALA A 196 -18.89 25.68 4.10
N ALA A 197 -17.64 26.10 3.93
CA ALA A 197 -17.30 27.47 3.56
C ALA A 197 -17.58 27.77 2.07
N ILE A 198 -17.41 26.77 1.19
CA ILE A 198 -17.71 26.84 -0.24
C ILE A 198 -19.23 26.80 -0.50
N LEU A 199 -19.92 25.85 0.14
CA LEU A 199 -21.36 25.62 0.03
C LEU A 199 -22.12 26.38 1.14
N ASP A 200 -21.85 27.68 1.26
CA ASP A 200 -22.44 28.55 2.27
C ASP A 200 -23.92 28.90 1.97
N SER A 201 -24.55 29.70 2.83
CA SER A 201 -25.93 30.13 2.61
C SER A 201 -26.13 30.88 1.28
N ARG A 202 -25.11 31.58 0.77
CA ARG A 202 -25.18 32.30 -0.51
C ARG A 202 -25.16 31.34 -1.70
N PHE A 203 -24.47 30.22 -1.58
CA PHE A 203 -24.49 29.17 -2.57
C PHE A 203 -25.89 28.56 -2.70
N TRP A 204 -26.54 28.21 -1.58
CA TRP A 204 -27.84 27.53 -1.60
C TRP A 204 -29.03 28.45 -1.96
N THR A 205 -28.96 29.74 -1.62
CA THR A 205 -30.08 30.68 -1.74
C THR A 205 -30.71 30.73 -3.15
N PRO A 206 -29.95 30.87 -4.26
CA PRO A 206 -30.54 30.96 -5.61
C PRO A 206 -31.29 29.69 -6.04
N PHE A 207 -30.93 28.54 -5.50
CA PHE A 207 -31.62 27.28 -5.80
C PHE A 207 -32.84 27.09 -4.90
N ALA A 208 -32.74 27.51 -3.64
CA ALA A 208 -33.84 27.47 -2.68
C ALA A 208 -35.02 28.37 -3.10
N THR A 209 -34.74 29.58 -3.59
CA THR A 209 -35.79 30.51 -4.07
C THR A 209 -36.53 30.00 -5.29
N ALA A 210 -35.91 29.12 -6.09
CA ALA A 210 -36.51 28.51 -7.26
C ALA A 210 -37.31 27.23 -6.97
N GLY A 211 -37.41 26.85 -5.69
CA GLY A 211 -38.19 25.70 -5.23
C GLY A 211 -37.34 24.54 -4.71
N ARG A 212 -37.92 23.77 -3.78
CA ARG A 212 -37.23 22.70 -3.05
C ARG A 212 -36.72 21.57 -3.95
N GLY A 213 -37.44 21.26 -5.04
CA GLY A 213 -37.01 20.29 -6.04
C GLY A 213 -35.75 20.74 -6.81
N ARG A 214 -35.65 22.04 -7.15
CA ARG A 214 -34.47 22.59 -7.83
C ARG A 214 -33.28 22.73 -6.89
N LEU A 215 -33.52 23.02 -5.62
CA LEU A 215 -32.50 22.98 -4.56
C LEU A 215 -31.85 21.61 -4.45
N ILE A 216 -32.66 20.55 -4.30
CA ILE A 216 -32.16 19.19 -4.13
C ILE A 216 -31.56 18.66 -5.43
N GLY A 217 -32.27 18.77 -6.55
CA GLY A 217 -31.81 18.26 -7.84
C GLY A 217 -30.62 19.05 -8.40
N LEU A 218 -30.85 20.28 -8.84
CA LEU A 218 -29.81 21.09 -9.50
C LEU A 218 -28.75 21.60 -8.52
N GLY A 219 -29.17 22.08 -7.34
CA GLY A 219 -28.22 22.51 -6.30
C GLY A 219 -27.36 21.35 -5.78
N GLY A 220 -27.96 20.18 -5.58
CA GLY A 220 -27.24 18.95 -5.22
C GLY A 220 -26.24 18.49 -6.28
N LEU A 221 -26.61 18.54 -7.56
CA LEU A 221 -25.71 18.23 -8.67
C LEU A 221 -24.51 19.19 -8.72
N VAL A 222 -24.76 20.50 -8.62
CA VAL A 222 -23.70 21.51 -8.60
C VAL A 222 -22.77 21.32 -7.40
N ALA A 223 -23.32 21.00 -6.23
CA ALA A 223 -22.54 20.66 -5.04
C ALA A 223 -21.71 19.39 -5.25
N GLY A 224 -22.27 18.38 -5.93
CA GLY A 224 -21.55 17.15 -6.31
C GLY A 224 -20.32 17.44 -7.16
N VAL A 225 -20.43 18.32 -8.17
CA VAL A 225 -19.27 18.73 -8.99
C VAL A 225 -18.21 19.48 -8.16
N ALA A 226 -18.63 20.31 -7.19
CA ALA A 226 -17.68 20.93 -6.26
C ALA A 226 -16.97 19.87 -5.39
N LEU A 227 -17.70 18.85 -4.94
CA LEU A 227 -17.16 17.74 -4.16
C LEU A 227 -16.22 16.84 -4.97
N VAL A 228 -16.40 16.70 -6.30
CA VAL A 228 -15.43 16.03 -7.18
C VAL A 228 -14.06 16.73 -7.11
N LEU A 229 -14.03 18.06 -7.20
CA LEU A 229 -12.79 18.83 -7.12
C LEU A 229 -12.17 18.78 -5.72
N ILE A 230 -12.99 18.86 -4.67
CA ILE A 230 -12.51 18.73 -3.29
C ILE A 230 -11.92 17.33 -3.05
N ALA A 231 -12.61 16.28 -3.50
CA ALA A 231 -12.14 14.89 -3.43
C ALA A 231 -10.84 14.68 -4.23
N ALA A 232 -10.72 15.26 -5.42
CA ALA A 232 -9.50 15.18 -6.23
C ALA A 232 -8.27 15.77 -5.50
N GLY A 233 -8.47 16.71 -4.57
CA GLY A 233 -7.41 17.27 -3.71
C GLY A 233 -7.29 16.60 -2.34
N ALA A 234 -8.21 15.72 -1.96
CA ALA A 234 -8.22 15.05 -0.65
C ALA A 234 -7.66 13.63 -0.78
N GLY A 235 -6.59 13.32 -0.05
CA GLY A 235 -5.96 12.00 -0.05
C GLY A 235 -4.67 11.94 -0.89
N ALA A 236 -3.70 11.19 -0.38
CA ALA A 236 -2.49 10.76 -1.09
C ALA A 236 -2.78 9.48 -1.89
N SER A 237 -1.78 9.03 -2.68
CA SER A 237 -1.87 7.97 -3.69
C SER A 237 -2.97 6.91 -3.44
N GLY A 238 -3.93 6.81 -4.38
CA GLY A 238 -5.09 5.91 -4.30
C GLY A 238 -6.26 6.43 -3.45
N GLY A 239 -5.99 7.05 -2.29
CA GLY A 239 -7.02 7.58 -1.39
C GLY A 239 -7.93 8.64 -2.04
N GLN A 240 -7.39 9.43 -2.96
CA GLN A 240 -8.18 10.40 -3.73
C GLN A 240 -9.19 9.76 -4.67
N LEU A 241 -8.91 8.55 -5.19
CA LEU A 241 -9.83 7.83 -6.06
C LEU A 241 -11.02 7.31 -5.24
N ALA A 242 -10.74 6.81 -4.03
CA ALA A 242 -11.77 6.45 -3.08
C ALA A 242 -12.64 7.66 -2.70
N ALA A 243 -12.03 8.81 -2.39
CA ALA A 243 -12.76 10.04 -2.09
C ALA A 243 -13.63 10.52 -3.28
N LEU A 244 -13.16 10.35 -4.52
CA LEU A 244 -13.91 10.69 -5.74
C LEU A 244 -15.18 9.85 -5.92
N LEU A 245 -15.24 8.64 -5.36
CA LEU A 245 -16.46 7.84 -5.34
C LEU A 245 -17.36 8.21 -4.17
N VAL A 246 -16.79 8.44 -2.99
CA VAL A 246 -17.54 8.63 -1.74
C VAL A 246 -18.22 10.00 -1.65
N LEU A 247 -17.51 11.09 -1.96
CA LEU A 247 -17.97 12.45 -1.64
C LEU A 247 -19.04 13.01 -2.58
N PRO A 248 -18.93 12.92 -3.92
CA PRO A 248 -19.88 13.57 -4.84
C PRO A 248 -21.38 13.28 -4.62
N PRO A 249 -21.84 12.05 -4.36
CA PRO A 249 -23.28 11.78 -4.14
C PRO A 249 -23.84 12.51 -2.92
N LEU A 250 -22.98 12.87 -1.95
CA LEU A 250 -23.39 13.60 -0.75
C LEU A 250 -23.78 15.06 -1.02
N GLY A 251 -23.52 15.58 -2.21
CA GLY A 251 -24.03 16.89 -2.65
C GLY A 251 -25.56 16.99 -2.55
N PHE A 252 -26.27 15.91 -2.88
CA PHE A 252 -27.74 15.84 -2.80
C PHE A 252 -28.23 15.79 -1.34
N VAL A 253 -27.54 15.05 -0.49
CA VAL A 253 -27.84 14.98 0.95
C VAL A 253 -27.58 16.34 1.61
N ALA A 254 -26.45 16.98 1.28
CA ALA A 254 -26.13 18.33 1.70
C ALA A 254 -27.18 19.34 1.23
N ALA A 255 -27.70 19.21 0.00
CA ALA A 255 -28.76 20.05 -0.51
C ALA A 255 -30.08 19.87 0.26
N ALA A 256 -30.46 18.64 0.60
CA ALA A 256 -31.64 18.35 1.41
C ALA A 256 -31.51 18.92 2.85
N LEU A 257 -30.30 18.89 3.39
CA LEU A 257 -29.95 19.40 4.73
C LEU A 257 -29.55 20.89 4.74
N SER A 258 -29.42 21.54 3.58
CA SER A 258 -28.92 22.92 3.42
C SER A 258 -29.78 23.97 4.13
N THR A 259 -31.04 23.64 4.41
CA THR A 259 -31.95 24.42 5.25
C THR A 259 -31.58 24.40 6.74
N GLY A 260 -30.50 23.71 7.12
CA GLY A 260 -30.03 23.53 8.50
C GLY A 260 -28.52 23.69 8.65
N THR A 261 -28.01 24.91 8.52
CA THR A 261 -26.66 25.38 8.91
C THR A 261 -25.46 24.76 8.17
N ALA A 262 -24.47 25.58 7.82
CA ALA A 262 -23.19 25.14 7.23
C ALA A 262 -22.47 24.05 8.06
N ARG A 263 -22.78 23.97 9.36
CA ARG A 263 -22.26 22.92 10.27
C ARG A 263 -22.74 21.52 9.89
N ALA A 264 -23.96 21.35 9.36
CA ALA A 264 -24.47 20.06 8.92
C ALA A 264 -23.67 19.55 7.71
N THR A 265 -23.40 20.41 6.73
CA THR A 265 -22.53 20.08 5.59
C THR A 265 -21.11 19.70 6.06
N ALA A 266 -20.55 20.45 7.01
CA ALA A 266 -19.23 20.14 7.55
C ALA A 266 -19.16 18.76 8.21
N VAL A 267 -20.15 18.42 9.04
CA VAL A 267 -20.20 17.12 9.71
C VAL A 267 -20.43 15.97 8.73
N LEU A 268 -21.37 16.12 7.78
CA LEU A 268 -21.65 15.10 6.77
C LEU A 268 -20.40 14.75 5.96
N ILE A 269 -19.77 15.76 5.38
CA ILE A 269 -18.62 15.58 4.48
C ILE A 269 -17.38 15.19 5.27
N GLY A 270 -17.20 15.73 6.48
CA GLY A 270 -16.07 15.39 7.33
C GLY A 270 -16.10 13.93 7.79
N ILE A 271 -17.26 13.39 8.18
CA ILE A 271 -17.36 11.96 8.55
C ILE A 271 -17.15 11.07 7.32
N ALA A 272 -17.73 11.43 6.16
CA ALA A 272 -17.57 10.64 4.94
C ALA A 272 -16.12 10.63 4.43
N ALA A 273 -15.41 11.76 4.53
CA ALA A 273 -14.00 11.88 4.14
C ALA A 273 -13.06 11.09 5.07
N LEU A 274 -13.50 10.74 6.29
CA LEU A 274 -12.68 9.98 7.24
C LEU A 274 -12.31 8.60 6.72
N GLY A 275 -13.22 7.94 5.98
CA GLY A 275 -12.98 6.61 5.42
C GLY A 275 -11.71 6.58 4.55
N PRO A 276 -11.70 7.26 3.39
CA PRO A 276 -10.54 7.31 2.50
C PRO A 276 -9.26 7.91 3.11
N LEU A 277 -9.36 8.73 4.16
CA LEU A 277 -8.21 9.43 4.75
C LEU A 277 -7.57 8.73 5.96
N ALA A 278 -8.28 7.82 6.63
CA ALA A 278 -7.79 7.17 7.86
C ALA A 278 -7.84 5.64 7.83
N PHE A 279 -8.70 5.04 7.00
CA PHE A 279 -8.91 3.58 6.96
C PHE A 279 -8.17 2.88 5.82
N ALA A 280 -7.45 3.62 4.98
CA ALA A 280 -6.60 3.07 3.93
C ALA A 280 -5.21 3.68 4.02
N ASP A 281 -4.20 2.83 3.84
CA ASP A 281 -2.81 3.25 3.76
C ASP A 281 -2.44 3.65 2.32
N PRO A 282 -2.02 4.89 2.06
CA PRO A 282 -1.57 5.29 0.73
C PRO A 282 -0.40 4.46 0.18
N ASP A 283 0.47 3.91 1.05
CA ASP A 283 1.57 3.05 0.61
C ASP A 283 1.03 1.72 0.06
N GLU A 284 0.08 1.10 0.76
CA GLU A 284 -0.57 -0.14 0.30
C GLU A 284 -1.46 0.07 -0.93
N LEU A 285 -2.08 1.25 -1.06
CA LEU A 285 -2.84 1.62 -2.27
C LEU A 285 -1.96 1.87 -3.50
N THR A 286 -0.65 1.93 -3.33
CA THR A 286 0.32 2.17 -4.41
C THR A 286 1.01 0.89 -4.88
N LEU A 287 0.89 -0.21 -4.11
CA LEU A 287 1.55 -1.48 -4.36
C LEU A 287 0.51 -2.47 -4.90
N PHE A 288 0.54 -2.74 -6.22
CA PHE A 288 -0.32 -3.75 -6.83
C PHE A 288 0.33 -5.13 -6.66
N LEU A 289 0.09 -5.77 -5.52
CA LEU A 289 0.84 -6.96 -5.12
C LEU A 289 0.24 -8.24 -5.69
N THR A 290 -1.07 -8.48 -5.53
CA THR A 290 -1.84 -9.59 -6.16
C THR A 290 -3.37 -9.39 -5.98
N GLY A 291 -4.18 -10.11 -6.76
CA GLY A 291 -5.57 -10.49 -6.43
C GLY A 291 -6.47 -9.47 -5.68
N ARG A 292 -6.94 -9.89 -4.48
CA ARG A 292 -7.88 -9.13 -3.61
C ARG A 292 -7.14 -8.47 -2.43
N ASP A 293 -6.19 -7.58 -2.73
CA ASP A 293 -5.39 -6.88 -1.70
C ASP A 293 -5.98 -5.51 -1.27
N ALA A 294 -5.21 -4.69 -0.55
CA ALA A 294 -5.62 -3.39 -0.02
C ALA A 294 -6.28 -2.45 -1.06
N PRO A 295 -5.77 -2.29 -2.31
CA PRO A 295 -6.48 -1.53 -3.33
C PRO A 295 -7.88 -2.08 -3.66
N TYR A 296 -8.04 -3.41 -3.67
CA TYR A 296 -9.33 -4.06 -3.93
C TYR A 296 -10.32 -3.75 -2.80
N TRP A 297 -9.93 -3.96 -1.54
CA TRP A 297 -10.83 -3.74 -0.39
C TRP A 297 -11.18 -2.27 -0.20
N ALA A 298 -10.23 -1.35 -0.41
CA ALA A 298 -10.51 0.08 -0.43
C ALA A 298 -11.47 0.46 -1.57
N GLY A 299 -11.32 -0.17 -2.74
CA GLY A 299 -12.25 -0.03 -3.86
C GLY A 299 -13.66 -0.52 -3.53
N VAL A 300 -13.80 -1.70 -2.90
CA VAL A 300 -15.09 -2.25 -2.44
C VAL A 300 -15.73 -1.31 -1.41
N ALA A 301 -14.97 -0.84 -0.42
CA ALA A 301 -15.45 0.10 0.59
C ALA A 301 -15.93 1.42 -0.04
N ALA A 302 -15.18 1.96 -1.01
CA ALA A 302 -15.54 3.17 -1.74
C ALA A 302 -16.81 3.00 -2.59
N ILE A 303 -16.95 1.87 -3.30
CA ILE A 303 -18.14 1.55 -4.10
C ILE A 303 -19.37 1.34 -3.21
N ALA A 304 -19.25 0.61 -2.11
CA ALA A 304 -20.33 0.42 -1.16
C ALA A 304 -20.77 1.77 -0.55
N SER A 305 -19.81 2.64 -0.21
CA SER A 305 -20.07 3.99 0.28
C SER A 305 -20.77 4.88 -0.76
N LEU A 306 -20.39 4.77 -2.03
CA LEU A 306 -21.06 5.43 -3.16
C LEU A 306 -22.52 4.98 -3.25
N VAL A 307 -22.79 3.67 -3.22
CA VAL A 307 -24.15 3.12 -3.26
C VAL A 307 -24.99 3.64 -2.09
N LEU A 308 -24.45 3.61 -0.87
CA LEU A 308 -25.11 4.16 0.31
C LEU A 308 -25.37 5.67 0.18
N GLY A 309 -24.40 6.43 -0.33
CA GLY A 309 -24.54 7.85 -0.62
C GLY A 309 -25.67 8.15 -1.61
N LEU A 310 -25.79 7.35 -2.68
CA LEU A 310 -26.87 7.46 -3.67
C LEU A 310 -28.23 7.07 -3.08
N VAL A 311 -28.30 6.00 -2.28
CA VAL A 311 -29.53 5.61 -1.57
C VAL A 311 -29.98 6.71 -0.61
N LEU A 312 -29.05 7.29 0.15
CA LEU A 312 -29.32 8.43 1.02
C LEU A 312 -29.80 9.63 0.21
N ALA A 313 -29.16 9.95 -0.92
CA ALA A 313 -29.58 11.04 -1.80
C ALA A 313 -31.05 10.87 -2.24
N VAL A 314 -31.43 9.67 -2.69
CA VAL A 314 -32.82 9.34 -3.08
C VAL A 314 -33.77 9.39 -1.89
N ALA A 315 -33.39 8.81 -0.75
CA ALA A 315 -34.21 8.78 0.46
C ALA A 315 -34.50 10.19 0.99
N TYR A 316 -33.48 11.05 1.06
CA TYR A 316 -33.64 12.44 1.47
C TYR A 316 -34.46 13.25 0.45
N ALA A 317 -34.29 13.00 -0.85
CA ALA A 317 -35.12 13.61 -1.87
C ALA A 317 -36.60 13.21 -1.72
N PHE A 318 -36.89 11.92 -1.49
CA PHE A 318 -38.24 11.39 -1.32
C PHE A 318 -38.91 11.82 -0.02
N ALA A 319 -38.19 11.78 1.10
CA ALA A 319 -38.69 12.24 2.40
C ALA A 319 -39.13 13.71 2.34
N VAL A 320 -38.39 14.51 1.57
CA VAL A 320 -38.68 15.93 1.37
C VAL A 320 -39.88 16.17 0.44
N THR A 321 -40.03 15.40 -0.65
CA THR A 321 -41.18 15.55 -1.56
C THR A 321 -42.50 15.13 -0.91
N ARG A 322 -42.53 14.04 -0.12
CA ARG A 322 -43.75 13.62 0.61
C ARG A 322 -44.22 14.63 1.65
N MET A 323 -43.30 15.28 2.38
CA MET A 323 -43.67 16.36 3.31
C MET A 323 -44.24 17.59 2.59
N GLY A 324 -43.85 17.84 1.34
CA GLY A 324 -44.39 18.93 0.52
C GLY A 324 -45.80 18.64 0.00
N VAL A 325 -46.08 17.40 -0.44
CA VAL A 325 -47.40 16.99 -0.96
C VAL A 325 -48.45 16.94 0.15
N ALA A 326 -48.10 16.51 1.36
CA ALA A 326 -49.01 16.53 2.51
C ALA A 326 -49.46 17.96 2.90
N TYR A 327 -48.66 18.98 2.57
CA TYR A 327 -48.97 20.38 2.86
C TYR A 327 -49.81 21.06 1.77
N GLN A 328 -49.75 20.55 0.53
CA GLN A 328 -50.47 21.10 -0.62
C GLN A 328 -51.88 20.52 -0.81
N LEU A 329 -52.20 19.37 -0.19
CA LEU A 329 -53.54 18.77 -0.21
C LEU A 329 -54.47 19.28 0.91
N GLN A 330 -54.06 20.30 1.66
CA GLN A 330 -54.87 20.93 2.70
C GLN A 330 -55.41 22.26 2.16
N GLU A 331 -56.59 22.21 1.54
CA GLU A 331 -57.32 23.44 1.15
C GLU A 331 -57.65 24.28 2.41
N PRO A 332 -57.53 25.62 2.34
CA PRO A 332 -57.92 26.50 3.43
C PRO A 332 -59.45 26.63 3.46
N ASP A 333 -60.12 25.83 4.29
CA ASP A 333 -61.52 26.09 4.68
C ASP A 333 -61.53 27.19 5.77
N PRO A 334 -62.08 28.40 5.51
CA PRO A 334 -62.02 29.53 6.43
C PRO A 334 -62.87 29.40 7.69
N LEU A 335 -63.63 28.30 7.88
CA LEU A 335 -64.55 28.12 9.01
C LEU A 335 -64.06 27.19 10.13
N ARG A 336 -62.81 26.71 10.09
CA ARG A 336 -62.26 25.80 11.13
C ARG A 336 -61.29 26.43 12.14
N THR A 337 -61.18 27.76 12.15
CA THR A 337 -60.15 28.47 12.92
C THR A 337 -60.35 28.46 14.45
N GLU A 338 -61.53 28.10 14.97
CA GLU A 338 -61.82 28.21 16.41
C GLU A 338 -61.83 26.87 17.18
N LEU A 339 -61.84 25.71 16.52
CA LEU A 339 -61.96 24.39 17.18
C LEU A 339 -60.76 23.45 16.98
N GLN A 340 -59.74 23.83 16.21
CA GLN A 340 -58.52 23.01 16.01
C GLN A 340 -57.42 23.23 17.05
N HIS A 341 -57.70 23.92 18.16
CA HIS A 341 -56.74 24.10 19.25
C HIS A 341 -56.65 22.92 20.23
N ARG A 342 -57.44 21.85 20.05
CA ARG A 342 -57.33 20.64 20.87
C ARG A 342 -57.29 19.38 20.01
N GLU A 343 -56.14 18.70 20.11
CA GLU A 343 -55.92 17.26 19.88
C GLU A 343 -56.44 16.67 18.56
N VAL A 344 -55.57 16.56 17.54
CA VAL A 344 -55.42 15.34 16.72
C VAL A 344 -54.02 15.37 16.05
N LEU A 345 -53.23 14.31 16.27
CA LEU A 345 -51.96 13.92 15.63
C LEU A 345 -50.71 14.78 15.92
N GLY A 346 -50.09 14.49 17.07
CA GLY A 346 -48.78 14.97 17.49
C GLY A 346 -47.60 14.38 16.70
N PHE A 347 -47.35 14.92 15.50
CA PHE A 347 -46.05 14.77 14.82
C PHE A 347 -45.64 16.09 14.16
N ARG A 348 -45.45 17.13 14.98
CA ARG A 348 -44.54 18.23 14.62
C ARG A 348 -43.14 17.83 15.13
N PRO A 349 -42.15 17.50 14.29
CA PRO A 349 -40.79 17.27 14.75
C PRO A 349 -40.16 18.63 15.06
N ARG A 350 -40.61 19.27 16.14
CA ARG A 350 -39.89 20.34 16.83
C ARG A 350 -38.88 19.78 17.83
N SER A 351 -38.91 18.47 18.13
CA SER A 351 -38.00 17.84 19.08
C SER A 351 -36.69 17.44 18.40
N ARG A 352 -35.56 17.88 18.95
CA ARG A 352 -34.21 17.39 18.56
C ARG A 352 -33.97 15.94 19.01
N THR A 353 -34.84 15.42 19.87
CA THR A 353 -34.68 14.13 20.55
C THR A 353 -34.59 12.95 19.59
N VAL A 354 -35.47 12.85 18.60
CA VAL A 354 -35.47 11.72 17.65
C VAL A 354 -34.22 11.72 16.75
N PRO A 355 -33.83 12.83 16.10
CA PRO A 355 -32.57 12.87 15.34
C PRO A 355 -31.33 12.59 16.19
N LEU A 356 -31.29 13.08 17.44
CA LEU A 356 -30.17 12.82 18.36
C LEU A 356 -30.12 11.36 18.80
N ALA A 357 -31.28 10.75 19.10
CA ALA A 357 -31.36 9.32 19.42
C ALA A 357 -30.90 8.47 18.24
N LEU A 358 -31.34 8.80 17.01
CA LEU A 358 -30.88 8.13 15.80
C LEU A 358 -29.37 8.27 15.61
N ALA A 359 -28.81 9.48 15.78
CA ALA A 359 -27.36 9.69 15.71
C ALA A 359 -26.60 8.87 16.76
N GLY A 360 -27.11 8.77 18.00
CA GLY A 360 -26.54 7.93 19.03
C GLY A 360 -26.58 6.44 18.68
N ILE A 361 -27.72 5.95 18.19
CA ILE A 361 -27.88 4.55 17.77
C ILE A 361 -26.94 4.23 16.60
N THR A 362 -26.88 5.09 15.58
CA THR A 362 -25.99 4.88 14.43
C THR A 362 -24.52 4.91 14.86
N LEU A 363 -24.13 5.80 15.77
CA LEU A 363 -22.76 5.84 16.29
C LEU A 363 -22.39 4.53 17.02
N VAL A 364 -23.28 4.04 17.89
CA VAL A 364 -23.07 2.77 18.60
C VAL A 364 -23.02 1.60 17.63
N ALA A 365 -23.92 1.56 16.64
CA ALA A 365 -23.92 0.52 15.61
C ALA A 365 -22.65 0.55 14.75
N SER A 366 -22.19 1.73 14.34
CA SER A 366 -20.92 1.91 13.63
C SER A 366 -19.72 1.44 14.46
N GLY A 367 -19.68 1.78 15.75
CA GLY A 367 -18.66 1.28 16.67
C GLY A 367 -18.70 -0.24 16.83
N ALA A 368 -19.89 -0.83 16.91
CA ALA A 368 -20.05 -2.28 16.96
C ALA A 368 -19.60 -2.98 15.67
N VAL A 369 -19.87 -2.39 14.49
CA VAL A 369 -19.35 -2.91 13.22
C VAL A 369 -17.83 -2.96 13.24
N TYR A 370 -17.16 -1.86 13.62
CA TYR A 370 -15.69 -1.83 13.69
C TYR A 370 -15.13 -2.84 14.69
N ALA A 371 -15.75 -2.95 15.88
CA ALA A 371 -15.27 -3.82 16.94
C ALA A 371 -15.50 -5.33 16.67
N VAL A 372 -16.56 -5.69 15.95
CA VAL A 372 -16.98 -7.09 15.78
C VAL A 372 -16.65 -7.65 14.39
N ALA A 373 -16.86 -6.85 13.34
CA ALA A 373 -16.68 -7.29 11.95
C ALA A 373 -15.51 -6.59 11.25
N GLY A 374 -15.06 -5.45 11.78
CA GLY A 374 -13.96 -4.66 11.25
C GLY A 374 -12.58 -5.17 11.66
N GLN A 375 -11.59 -4.30 11.47
CA GLN A 375 -10.19 -4.55 11.83
C GLN A 375 -9.77 -3.67 13.03
N PRO A 376 -10.17 -4.01 14.27
CA PRO A 376 -9.86 -3.22 15.46
C PRO A 376 -8.36 -3.28 15.77
N GLY A 377 -7.73 -2.13 15.92
CA GLY A 377 -6.30 -2.04 16.24
C GLY A 377 -5.73 -0.67 15.89
N SER A 378 -4.46 -0.46 16.24
CA SER A 378 -3.67 0.64 15.73
C SER A 378 -2.44 0.06 15.05
N PHE A 379 -2.38 0.20 13.73
CA PHE A 379 -1.31 -0.31 12.88
C PHE A 379 -0.39 0.85 12.51
N GLY A 380 0.25 1.43 13.53
CA GLY A 380 1.13 2.59 13.36
C GLY A 380 2.55 2.27 12.91
N GLU A 381 3.28 3.32 12.53
CA GLU A 381 4.69 3.24 12.16
C GLU A 381 5.50 2.42 13.18
N GLN A 382 6.28 1.47 12.67
CA GLN A 382 7.36 0.85 13.42
C GLN A 382 8.68 1.47 12.96
N LEU A 383 9.65 1.47 13.86
CA LEU A 383 10.99 1.98 13.62
C LEU A 383 11.99 0.85 13.77
N PHE A 384 12.99 0.81 12.89
CA PHE A 384 14.14 -0.05 13.07
C PHE A 384 15.37 0.78 13.43
N VAL A 385 15.84 0.61 14.66
CA VAL A 385 16.99 1.33 15.22
C VAL A 385 18.25 0.50 14.98
N VAL A 386 19.21 1.04 14.23
CA VAL A 386 20.51 0.40 14.03
C VAL A 386 21.50 1.00 15.04
N MET A 387 22.15 0.15 15.83
CA MET A 387 23.16 0.57 16.81
C MET A 387 24.49 0.89 16.11
N LYS A 388 25.24 1.89 16.57
CA LYS A 388 26.58 2.21 16.00
C LYS A 388 27.58 1.09 16.17
N SER A 389 27.51 0.37 17.29
CA SER A 389 28.46 -0.68 17.61
C SER A 389 28.02 -2.00 16.96
N GLN A 390 28.61 -2.39 15.84
CA GLN A 390 28.40 -3.73 15.27
C GLN A 390 29.51 -4.70 15.74
N ALA A 391 29.19 -5.98 15.90
CA ALA A 391 30.18 -6.97 16.33
C ALA A 391 31.22 -7.22 15.22
N SER A 392 32.51 -7.20 15.56
CA SER A 392 33.56 -7.59 14.62
C SER A 392 33.57 -9.11 14.46
N LEU A 393 33.68 -9.64 13.24
CA LEU A 393 33.79 -11.08 12.98
C LEU A 393 35.19 -11.50 12.49
N ALA A 394 36.19 -10.61 12.55
CA ALA A 394 37.52 -10.84 12.01
C ALA A 394 38.26 -12.03 12.66
N ASP A 395 37.98 -12.32 13.94
CA ASP A 395 38.64 -13.38 14.71
C ASP A 395 37.90 -14.73 14.65
N VAL A 396 36.81 -14.82 13.87
CA VAL A 396 36.09 -16.09 13.68
C VAL A 396 36.99 -17.04 12.88
N PRO A 397 37.07 -18.33 13.24
CA PRO A 397 37.82 -19.31 12.46
C PRO A 397 37.43 -19.30 10.97
N THR A 398 38.34 -19.67 10.08
CA THR A 398 38.07 -19.75 8.63
C THR A 398 38.09 -21.19 8.12
N THR A 399 38.17 -22.17 9.02
CA THR A 399 38.22 -23.60 8.68
C THR A 399 36.96 -24.02 7.90
N THR A 400 37.17 -24.77 6.83
CA THR A 400 36.12 -25.26 5.92
C THR A 400 35.77 -26.72 6.23
N GLY A 401 34.82 -27.28 5.48
CA GLY A 401 34.26 -28.60 5.72
C GLY A 401 33.22 -28.60 6.86
N PRO A 402 32.54 -29.74 7.09
CA PRO A 402 31.42 -29.82 8.03
C PRO A 402 31.78 -29.35 9.46
N ALA A 403 32.86 -29.88 10.04
CA ALA A 403 33.29 -29.53 11.40
C ALA A 403 33.81 -28.09 11.50
N GLY A 404 34.50 -27.60 10.46
CA GLY A 404 34.96 -26.22 10.39
C GLY A 404 33.79 -25.23 10.39
N ARG A 405 32.79 -25.49 9.53
CA ARG A 405 31.56 -24.70 9.47
C ARG A 405 30.81 -24.70 10.80
N GLU A 406 30.67 -25.85 11.46
CA GLU A 406 29.98 -25.95 12.76
C GLU A 406 30.64 -25.09 13.86
N ALA A 407 31.98 -25.09 13.92
CA ALA A 407 32.73 -24.26 14.85
C ALA A 407 32.55 -22.76 14.53
N ARG A 408 32.58 -22.40 13.24
CA ARG A 408 32.40 -21.03 12.75
C ARG A 408 31.05 -20.45 13.12
N ILE A 409 29.97 -21.15 12.75
CA ILE A 409 28.62 -20.64 12.98
C ILE A 409 28.31 -20.48 14.46
N SER A 410 28.80 -21.40 15.29
CA SER A 410 28.67 -21.32 16.75
C SER A 410 29.40 -20.11 17.32
N ALA A 411 30.58 -19.76 16.78
CA ALA A 411 31.35 -18.59 17.19
C ALA A 411 30.69 -17.29 16.73
N VAL A 412 30.20 -17.24 15.48
CA VAL A 412 29.47 -16.09 14.92
C VAL A 412 28.22 -15.79 15.76
N TYR A 413 27.37 -16.81 16.01
CA TYR A 413 26.15 -16.65 16.79
C TYR A 413 26.43 -16.07 18.19
N ARG A 414 27.36 -16.69 18.94
CA ARG A 414 27.72 -16.22 20.28
C ARG A 414 28.24 -14.78 20.27
N LYS A 415 29.17 -14.47 19.36
CA LYS A 415 29.77 -13.12 19.28
C LYS A 415 28.72 -12.05 18.97
N LEU A 416 27.78 -12.34 18.06
CA LEU A 416 26.69 -11.42 17.73
C LEU A 416 25.70 -11.26 18.90
N ALA A 417 25.23 -12.38 19.48
CA ALA A 417 24.25 -12.37 20.58
C ALA A 417 24.80 -11.69 21.85
N ASP A 418 26.05 -12.00 22.24
CA ASP A 418 26.71 -11.40 23.41
C ASP A 418 26.93 -9.89 23.19
N HIS A 419 27.40 -9.50 22.00
CA HIS A 419 27.65 -8.10 21.66
C HIS A 419 26.36 -7.27 21.67
N ALA A 420 25.30 -7.77 21.02
CA ALA A 420 24.01 -7.11 20.99
C ALA A 420 23.40 -7.02 22.41
N THR A 421 23.47 -8.10 23.20
CA THR A 421 22.99 -8.08 24.60
C THR A 421 23.68 -6.99 25.41
N ALA A 422 25.00 -6.87 25.31
CA ALA A 422 25.78 -5.89 26.06
C ALA A 422 25.51 -4.45 25.59
N THR A 423 25.51 -4.22 24.28
CA THR A 423 25.46 -2.86 23.71
C THR A 423 24.05 -2.28 23.62
N GLN A 424 23.01 -3.13 23.61
CA GLN A 424 21.62 -2.68 23.61
C GLN A 424 21.06 -2.41 25.02
N ALA A 425 21.76 -2.84 26.08
CA ALA A 425 21.22 -2.87 27.43
C ALA A 425 20.68 -1.50 27.92
N ASP A 426 21.40 -0.42 27.64
CA ASP A 426 20.99 0.94 28.02
C ASP A 426 19.69 1.35 27.32
N LEU A 427 19.67 1.32 25.98
CA LEU A 427 18.48 1.67 25.20
C LEU A 427 17.27 0.81 25.57
N ARG A 428 17.46 -0.50 25.78
CA ARG A 428 16.40 -1.41 26.23
C ARG A 428 15.82 -0.98 27.57
N SER A 429 16.68 -0.69 28.55
CA SER A 429 16.25 -0.21 29.86
C SER A 429 15.49 1.12 29.79
N GLU A 430 15.85 2.01 28.86
CA GLU A 430 15.14 3.26 28.67
C GLU A 430 13.77 3.08 28.01
N LEU A 431 13.68 2.19 27.01
CA LEU A 431 12.41 1.84 26.37
C LEU A 431 11.45 1.17 27.36
N ASP A 432 11.96 0.28 28.22
CA ASP A 432 11.19 -0.33 29.31
C ASP A 432 10.63 0.74 30.26
N ARG A 433 11.46 1.72 30.66
CA ARG A 433 11.03 2.86 31.50
C ARG A 433 9.94 3.71 30.83
N LEU A 434 10.02 3.86 29.51
CA LEU A 434 9.04 4.60 28.71
C LEU A 434 7.79 3.76 28.35
N HIS A 435 7.74 2.49 28.75
CA HIS A 435 6.69 1.54 28.37
C HIS A 435 6.51 1.42 26.85
N VAL A 436 7.62 1.48 26.12
CA VAL A 436 7.63 1.32 24.67
C VAL A 436 7.95 -0.13 24.33
N ALA A 437 7.06 -0.79 23.60
CA ALA A 437 7.29 -2.15 23.13
C ALA A 437 8.44 -2.18 22.11
N TYR A 438 9.33 -3.16 22.27
CA TYR A 438 10.47 -3.34 21.37
C TYR A 438 10.82 -4.82 21.17
N ARG A 439 11.56 -5.11 20.09
CA ARG A 439 12.14 -6.42 19.79
C ARG A 439 13.62 -6.27 19.43
N PRO A 440 14.54 -6.91 20.17
CA PRO A 440 15.98 -6.84 19.88
C PRO A 440 16.40 -7.79 18.77
N TYR A 441 17.46 -7.42 18.05
CA TYR A 441 18.09 -8.20 16.99
C TYR A 441 19.61 -8.23 17.20
N TYR A 442 20.22 -9.41 17.09
CA TYR A 442 21.67 -9.58 17.20
C TYR A 442 22.39 -9.60 15.85
N LEU A 443 21.71 -10.01 14.78
CA LEU A 443 22.36 -10.28 13.49
C LEU A 443 22.82 -8.99 12.81
N VAL A 444 21.91 -8.01 12.73
CA VAL A 444 22.26 -6.59 12.70
C VAL A 444 22.01 -6.11 14.12
N ASN A 445 23.02 -5.55 14.78
CA ASN A 445 22.84 -5.04 16.13
C ASN A 445 21.85 -3.87 16.08
N GLY A 446 20.61 -4.15 16.47
CA GLY A 446 19.49 -3.23 16.27
C GLY A 446 18.26 -3.65 17.04
N ILE A 447 17.30 -2.73 17.11
CA ILE A 447 16.08 -2.87 17.89
C ILE A 447 14.91 -2.36 17.06
N ARG A 448 13.89 -3.19 16.86
CA ARG A 448 12.59 -2.75 16.36
C ARG A 448 11.80 -2.12 17.50
N VAL A 449 11.23 -0.95 17.27
CA VAL A 449 10.55 -0.15 18.29
C VAL A 449 9.20 0.32 17.76
N ALA A 450 8.14 0.14 18.57
CA ALA A 450 6.84 0.72 18.26
C ALA A 450 6.84 2.22 18.59
N GLY A 451 6.78 3.10 17.58
CA GLY A 451 6.72 4.54 17.84
C GLY A 451 6.75 5.42 16.60
N GLY A 452 6.19 6.63 16.75
CA GLY A 452 6.09 7.60 15.67
C GLY A 452 7.19 8.68 15.65
N PRO A 453 6.96 9.81 14.96
CA PRO A 453 7.97 10.84 14.69
C PRO A 453 8.69 11.43 15.92
N GLU A 454 7.97 11.59 17.03
CA GLU A 454 8.52 12.09 18.31
C GLU A 454 9.61 11.14 18.85
N LEU A 455 9.29 9.84 18.91
CA LEU A 455 10.22 8.82 19.38
C LEU A 455 11.37 8.64 18.39
N ARG A 456 11.09 8.68 17.08
CA ARG A 456 12.12 8.67 16.04
C ARG A 456 13.12 9.81 16.21
N ALA A 457 12.64 11.02 16.49
CA ALA A 457 13.49 12.18 16.71
C ALA A 457 14.33 12.06 17.97
N TRP A 458 13.78 11.46 19.04
CA TRP A 458 14.53 11.16 20.26
C TRP A 458 15.61 10.08 20.03
N LEU A 459 15.25 8.95 19.42
CA LEU A 459 16.17 7.85 19.08
C LEU A 459 17.33 8.33 18.20
N SER A 460 17.02 9.15 17.19
CA SER A 460 18.02 9.69 16.25
C SER A 460 19.04 10.64 16.90
N ARG A 461 18.77 11.13 18.12
CA ARG A 461 19.69 12.01 18.85
C ARG A 461 20.58 11.27 19.84
N ARG A 462 20.42 9.95 20.02
CA ARG A 462 21.24 9.18 20.95
C ARG A 462 22.63 8.93 20.39
N ASP A 463 23.63 8.88 21.27
CA ASP A 463 25.02 8.67 20.88
C ASP A 463 25.34 7.22 20.48
N ASP A 464 24.54 6.25 20.90
CA ASP A 464 24.68 4.82 20.60
C ASP A 464 23.92 4.37 19.33
N VAL A 465 23.06 5.23 18.77
CA VAL A 465 22.24 4.95 17.58
C VAL A 465 22.91 5.49 16.31
N GLU A 466 23.09 4.65 15.31
CA GLU A 466 23.64 5.04 14.00
C GLU A 466 22.58 5.71 13.14
N LYS A 467 21.42 5.06 13.01
CA LYS A 467 20.30 5.51 12.19
C LYS A 467 19.00 4.87 12.66
N VAL A 468 17.90 5.57 12.36
CA VAL A 468 16.53 5.09 12.62
C VAL A 468 15.78 5.03 11.29
N LEU A 469 15.55 3.80 10.85
CA LEU A 469 14.83 3.47 9.63
C LEU A 469 13.34 3.34 9.92
N LEU A 470 12.52 3.56 8.90
CA LEU A 470 11.12 3.14 8.94
C LEU A 470 11.09 1.62 8.79
N ASP A 471 10.18 0.97 9.50
CA ASP A 471 9.93 -0.47 9.43
C ASP A 471 8.46 -0.66 9.07
N PRO A 472 8.09 -0.60 7.78
CA PRO A 472 6.70 -0.62 7.37
C PRO A 472 6.04 -1.94 7.76
N VAL A 473 4.78 -1.87 8.20
CA VAL A 473 3.97 -3.04 8.54
C VAL A 473 2.65 -2.92 7.80
N LEU A 474 2.27 -4.02 7.17
CA LEU A 474 1.01 -4.10 6.46
C LEU A 474 -0.18 -4.09 7.41
N ARG A 475 -1.20 -3.32 7.08
CA ARG A 475 -2.48 -3.35 7.77
C ARG A 475 -3.21 -4.66 7.46
N PRO A 476 -3.98 -5.18 8.42
CA PRO A 476 -4.72 -6.42 8.21
C PRO A 476 -5.82 -6.25 7.15
N MET A 477 -6.14 -7.35 6.47
CA MET A 477 -7.24 -7.40 5.51
C MET A 477 -8.50 -8.04 6.09
N PRO A 478 -9.69 -7.71 5.56
CA PRO A 478 -10.97 -8.28 5.99
C PRO A 478 -11.10 -9.78 5.76
N GLU A 479 -10.46 -10.29 4.71
CA GLU A 479 -10.43 -11.71 4.37
C GLU A 479 -8.98 -12.15 4.19
N PRO A 480 -8.64 -13.40 4.56
CA PRO A 480 -7.36 -14.00 4.20
C PRO A 480 -7.16 -14.00 2.69
N VAL A 481 -5.91 -13.86 2.25
CA VAL A 481 -5.57 -13.98 0.83
C VAL A 481 -5.97 -15.37 0.33
N PRO A 482 -6.75 -15.48 -0.76
CA PRO A 482 -7.01 -16.76 -1.39
C PRO A 482 -5.70 -17.44 -1.77
N VAL A 483 -5.58 -18.74 -1.50
CA VAL A 483 -4.40 -19.52 -1.91
C VAL A 483 -4.27 -19.48 -3.43
N GLU A 484 -3.16 -18.93 -3.92
CA GLU A 484 -2.82 -18.89 -5.34
C GLU A 484 -2.44 -20.30 -5.81
N LYS A 485 -3.10 -20.76 -6.87
CA LYS A 485 -2.89 -22.08 -7.45
C LYS A 485 -2.44 -21.95 -8.89
N GLY A 486 -1.60 -22.88 -9.32
CA GLY A 486 -1.24 -23.04 -10.70
C GLY A 486 -2.29 -23.83 -11.50
N ASP A 487 -2.17 -23.75 -12.82
CA ASP A 487 -3.02 -24.41 -13.81
C ASP A 487 -2.28 -25.49 -14.62
N GLU A 488 -1.00 -25.73 -14.33
CA GLU A 488 -0.17 -26.74 -14.97
C GLU A 488 -0.10 -28.05 -14.16
N GLN A 489 0.34 -29.12 -14.83
CA GLN A 489 0.55 -30.44 -14.23
C GLN A 489 2.00 -30.64 -13.78
N ALA A 490 2.21 -31.62 -12.91
CA ALA A 490 3.55 -32.05 -12.51
C ALA A 490 4.35 -32.53 -13.75
N PRO A 491 5.61 -32.11 -13.91
CA PRO A 491 6.42 -32.59 -15.02
C PRO A 491 6.76 -34.07 -14.85
N SER A 492 6.61 -34.85 -15.92
CA SER A 492 6.99 -36.28 -15.92
C SER A 492 8.50 -36.49 -16.10
N GLU A 493 9.18 -35.52 -16.72
CA GLU A 493 10.60 -35.54 -17.06
C GLU A 493 11.27 -34.23 -16.63
N PRO A 494 12.60 -34.22 -16.39
CA PRO A 494 13.35 -33.00 -16.13
C PRO A 494 13.17 -31.99 -17.26
N GLN A 495 12.83 -30.75 -16.89
CA GLN A 495 12.56 -29.68 -17.84
C GLN A 495 13.85 -29.03 -18.38
N TRP A 496 13.71 -28.13 -19.37
CA TRP A 496 14.82 -27.48 -20.06
C TRP A 496 15.78 -26.77 -19.10
N ASN A 497 15.25 -26.14 -18.05
CA ASN A 497 15.99 -25.39 -17.03
C ASN A 497 16.99 -26.29 -16.29
N LEU A 498 16.57 -27.51 -15.91
CA LEU A 498 17.43 -28.48 -15.23
C LEU A 498 18.48 -29.07 -16.18
N THR A 499 18.09 -29.29 -17.43
CA THR A 499 18.99 -29.81 -18.47
C THR A 499 20.07 -28.79 -18.84
N MET A 500 19.71 -27.51 -18.98
CA MET A 500 20.62 -26.42 -19.35
C MET A 500 21.79 -26.27 -18.38
N ILE A 501 21.55 -26.43 -17.08
CA ILE A 501 22.57 -26.29 -16.03
C ILE A 501 23.27 -27.62 -15.71
N GLY A 502 22.93 -28.72 -16.40
CA GLY A 502 23.57 -30.02 -16.25
C GLY A 502 23.13 -30.85 -15.04
N ALA A 503 21.98 -30.55 -14.41
CA ALA A 503 21.52 -31.29 -13.22
C ALA A 503 21.35 -32.82 -13.45
N PRO A 504 20.78 -33.30 -14.57
CA PRO A 504 20.73 -34.73 -14.88
C PRO A 504 22.09 -35.43 -14.92
N VAL A 505 23.16 -34.71 -15.30
CA VAL A 505 24.52 -35.26 -15.32
C VAL A 505 24.99 -35.55 -13.89
N ALA A 506 24.71 -34.66 -12.94
CA ALA A 506 25.03 -34.89 -11.53
C ALA A 506 24.23 -36.08 -10.95
N TRP A 507 22.93 -36.14 -11.24
CA TRP A 507 22.07 -37.23 -10.75
C TRP A 507 22.49 -38.60 -11.27
N SER A 508 22.93 -38.70 -12.54
CA SER A 508 23.44 -39.97 -13.10
C SER A 508 24.72 -40.47 -12.41
N ARG A 509 25.42 -39.59 -11.69
CA ARG A 509 26.58 -39.91 -10.85
C ARG A 509 26.19 -40.15 -9.37
N GLY A 510 24.90 -40.20 -9.05
CA GLY A 510 24.40 -40.35 -7.68
C GLY A 510 24.42 -39.07 -6.84
N VAL A 511 24.82 -37.93 -7.40
CA VAL A 511 24.89 -36.65 -6.69
C VAL A 511 23.52 -35.99 -6.74
N THR A 512 22.82 -35.94 -5.61
CA THR A 512 21.41 -35.47 -5.54
C THR A 512 21.15 -34.44 -4.43
N GLY A 513 22.19 -34.01 -3.71
CA GLY A 513 22.10 -33.02 -2.63
C GLY A 513 21.88 -33.63 -1.24
N GLU A 514 22.00 -34.95 -1.10
CA GLU A 514 21.85 -35.63 0.19
C GLU A 514 22.84 -35.11 1.24
N GLY A 515 22.38 -34.97 2.49
CA GLY A 515 23.16 -34.41 3.60
C GLY A 515 23.23 -32.87 3.62
N ILE A 516 22.75 -32.20 2.57
CA ILE A 516 22.68 -30.74 2.51
C ILE A 516 21.28 -30.25 2.88
N VAL A 517 21.23 -29.09 3.54
CA VAL A 517 19.99 -28.42 3.95
C VAL A 517 19.93 -27.06 3.27
N VAL A 518 18.86 -26.80 2.52
CA VAL A 518 18.59 -25.52 1.86
C VAL A 518 17.55 -24.75 2.68
N GLY A 519 17.89 -23.54 3.12
CA GLY A 519 16.94 -22.62 3.71
C GLY A 519 16.24 -21.79 2.64
N THR A 520 14.98 -21.45 2.86
CA THR A 520 14.27 -20.42 2.09
C THR A 520 13.67 -19.38 3.02
N SER A 521 13.83 -18.10 2.70
CA SER A 521 13.08 -17.01 3.32
C SER A 521 12.30 -16.33 2.19
N ASP A 522 10.99 -16.53 2.15
CA ASP A 522 10.15 -16.14 1.00
C ASP A 522 8.67 -15.90 1.45
N SER A 523 7.69 -16.02 0.56
CA SER A 523 6.24 -15.85 0.84
C SER A 523 5.62 -16.98 1.66
N GLY A 524 6.37 -18.05 1.87
CA GLY A 524 5.91 -19.28 2.51
C GLY A 524 6.32 -20.52 1.73
N VAL A 525 5.88 -21.69 2.20
CA VAL A 525 6.04 -22.97 1.49
C VAL A 525 4.81 -23.83 1.75
N ASP A 526 4.15 -24.35 0.71
CA ASP A 526 3.16 -25.42 0.89
C ASP A 526 3.89 -26.72 1.30
N GLY A 527 3.98 -26.94 2.63
CA GLY A 527 4.66 -28.11 3.19
C GLY A 527 3.99 -29.44 2.88
N SER A 528 2.72 -29.41 2.43
CA SER A 528 1.98 -30.61 2.02
C SER A 528 2.17 -30.96 0.55
N HIS A 529 2.82 -30.08 -0.22
CA HIS A 529 3.01 -30.26 -1.65
C HIS A 529 3.82 -31.54 -1.95
N PRO A 530 3.38 -32.42 -2.87
CA PRO A 530 4.07 -33.69 -3.16
C PRO A 530 5.55 -33.53 -3.55
N ALA A 531 5.92 -32.41 -4.17
CA ALA A 531 7.30 -32.09 -4.53
C ALA A 531 8.20 -31.78 -3.32
N LEU A 532 7.64 -31.32 -2.19
CA LEU A 532 8.39 -30.71 -1.09
C LEU A 532 8.24 -31.43 0.25
N ALA A 533 7.10 -32.10 0.49
CA ALA A 533 6.75 -32.68 1.79
C ALA A 533 7.83 -33.61 2.36
N GLU A 534 8.39 -34.51 1.55
CA GLU A 534 9.44 -35.45 1.99
C GLU A 534 10.79 -34.76 2.26
N GLY A 535 11.01 -33.57 1.70
CA GLY A 535 12.23 -32.79 1.90
C GLY A 535 12.21 -31.94 3.17
N PHE A 536 11.05 -31.75 3.81
CA PHE A 536 10.95 -30.92 4.99
C PHE A 536 11.73 -31.55 6.14
N ARG A 537 12.66 -30.81 6.73
CA ARG A 537 13.51 -31.33 7.82
C ARG A 537 12.71 -31.71 9.07
N GLY A 538 11.61 -31.01 9.35
CA GLY A 538 10.78 -31.21 10.53
C GLY A 538 11.44 -30.80 11.85
N GLY A 539 10.75 -31.06 12.97
CA GLY A 539 11.14 -30.61 14.31
C GLY A 539 10.54 -29.25 14.68
N ASP A 540 10.88 -28.76 15.87
CA ASP A 540 10.43 -27.48 16.43
C ASP A 540 11.20 -26.28 15.88
N ASP A 541 12.25 -26.51 15.07
CA ASP A 541 13.25 -25.52 14.64
C ASP A 541 13.45 -25.48 13.11
N SER A 542 12.42 -25.81 12.32
CA SER A 542 12.52 -25.86 10.84
C SER A 542 11.53 -24.94 10.11
N TRP A 543 10.63 -24.28 10.82
CA TRP A 543 9.66 -23.34 10.26
C TRP A 543 9.50 -22.13 11.17
N LEU A 544 9.45 -20.93 10.59
CA LEU A 544 9.12 -19.68 11.28
C LEU A 544 8.23 -18.81 10.41
N ASP A 545 7.15 -18.30 10.98
CA ASP A 545 6.28 -17.33 10.31
C ASP A 545 6.08 -16.11 11.22
N PRO A 546 6.89 -15.05 11.05
CA PRO A 546 6.78 -13.83 11.85
C PRO A 546 5.58 -12.95 11.48
N TRP A 547 4.83 -13.27 10.42
CA TRP A 547 3.69 -12.50 9.94
C TRP A 547 2.37 -13.04 10.45
N SER A 548 2.10 -14.32 10.17
CA SER A 548 0.82 -14.98 10.47
C SER A 548 0.93 -16.01 11.61
N ASP A 549 2.13 -16.20 12.17
CA ASP A 549 2.42 -17.12 13.27
C ASP A 549 2.00 -18.57 13.00
N THR A 550 2.05 -19.00 11.73
CA THR A 550 1.74 -20.38 11.36
C THR A 550 2.76 -21.36 11.94
N LEU A 551 2.26 -22.45 12.53
CA LEU A 551 3.09 -23.50 13.12
C LEU A 551 3.55 -24.55 12.12
N VAL A 552 2.99 -24.52 10.91
CA VAL A 552 3.28 -25.47 9.83
C VAL A 552 3.56 -24.72 8.54
N PRO A 553 4.44 -25.26 7.66
CA PRO A 553 4.72 -24.62 6.39
C PRO A 553 3.47 -24.39 5.57
N THR A 554 3.18 -23.11 5.35
CA THR A 554 2.02 -22.62 4.61
C THR A 554 2.50 -21.57 3.61
N ASP A 555 1.83 -21.49 2.45
CA ASP A 555 2.05 -20.46 1.45
C ASP A 555 0.72 -20.08 0.81
N HIS A 556 0.40 -18.79 0.84
CA HIS A 556 -0.81 -18.25 0.22
C HIS A 556 -0.52 -17.65 -1.16
N GLY A 557 0.67 -17.09 -1.38
CA GLY A 557 1.05 -16.44 -2.64
C GLY A 557 1.71 -17.38 -3.64
N GLY A 558 2.30 -18.48 -3.17
CA GLY A 558 2.90 -19.52 -4.02
C GLY A 558 4.31 -19.22 -4.52
N HIS A 559 4.80 -17.98 -4.40
CA HIS A 559 6.14 -17.60 -4.83
C HIS A 559 7.21 -18.43 -4.12
N GLY A 560 7.16 -18.55 -2.79
CA GLY A 560 8.12 -19.34 -2.02
C GLY A 560 8.03 -20.85 -2.25
N THR A 561 6.82 -21.39 -2.48
CA THR A 561 6.61 -22.77 -2.92
C THR A 561 7.30 -23.04 -4.26
N HIS A 562 7.14 -22.12 -5.20
CA HIS A 562 7.72 -22.22 -6.55
C HIS A 562 9.25 -22.17 -6.51
N THR A 563 9.81 -21.17 -5.82
CA THR A 563 11.26 -20.96 -5.73
C THR A 563 11.94 -22.13 -5.01
N LEU A 564 11.43 -22.55 -3.85
CA LEU A 564 12.01 -23.68 -3.12
C LEU A 564 11.93 -24.98 -3.94
N ALA A 565 10.81 -25.23 -4.64
CA ALA A 565 10.68 -26.42 -5.47
C ALA A 565 11.63 -26.43 -6.67
N SER A 566 12.06 -25.28 -7.19
CA SER A 566 13.13 -25.21 -8.19
C SER A 566 14.51 -25.58 -7.61
N ALA A 567 14.73 -25.36 -6.31
CA ALA A 567 15.97 -25.76 -5.64
C ALA A 567 15.97 -27.26 -5.28
N VAL A 568 14.90 -27.75 -4.62
CA VAL A 568 14.90 -29.07 -3.94
C VAL A 568 13.69 -29.95 -4.25
N GLY A 569 12.81 -29.55 -5.17
CA GLY A 569 11.61 -30.30 -5.53
C GLY A 569 11.89 -31.71 -6.09
N ARG A 570 11.22 -32.72 -5.54
CA ARG A 570 11.43 -34.14 -5.87
C ARG A 570 10.72 -34.60 -7.14
N THR A 571 9.72 -33.87 -7.60
CA THR A 571 8.90 -34.19 -8.79
C THR A 571 9.52 -33.61 -10.07
N LYS A 572 10.82 -33.86 -10.29
CA LYS A 572 11.57 -33.40 -11.48
C LYS A 572 11.59 -31.87 -11.70
N THR A 573 11.30 -31.10 -10.66
CA THR A 573 11.37 -29.63 -10.66
C THR A 573 12.66 -29.09 -10.02
N GLY A 574 13.20 -29.81 -9.03
CA GLY A 574 14.34 -29.36 -8.23
C GLY A 574 15.69 -29.78 -8.76
N VAL A 575 16.69 -28.92 -8.62
CA VAL A 575 18.10 -29.21 -8.92
C VAL A 575 18.70 -30.23 -7.96
N ALA A 576 18.45 -30.10 -6.66
CA ALA A 576 18.97 -30.94 -5.58
C ALA A 576 17.83 -31.70 -4.87
N PRO A 577 17.18 -32.67 -5.53
CA PRO A 577 15.93 -33.26 -5.07
C PRO A 577 16.04 -34.04 -3.75
N ARG A 578 17.24 -34.44 -3.31
CA ARG A 578 17.47 -35.17 -2.05
C ARG A 578 18.01 -34.30 -0.92
N ALA A 579 18.22 -33.01 -1.15
CA ALA A 579 18.48 -32.05 -0.08
C ALA A 579 17.25 -31.91 0.82
N GLN A 580 17.48 -31.63 2.10
CA GLN A 580 16.42 -31.24 3.03
C GLN A 580 16.20 -29.72 2.98
N TRP A 581 15.09 -29.25 3.53
CA TRP A 581 14.81 -27.81 3.61
C TRP A 581 14.21 -27.35 4.94
N ILE A 582 14.40 -26.05 5.21
CA ILE A 582 13.73 -25.27 6.25
C ILE A 582 13.22 -23.96 5.66
N GLY A 583 12.20 -23.37 6.27
CA GLY A 583 11.52 -22.20 5.71
C GLY A 583 11.28 -21.09 6.73
N CYS A 584 11.21 -19.85 6.24
CA CYS A 584 10.68 -18.73 6.98
C CYS A 584 9.89 -17.78 6.08
N VAL A 585 8.84 -17.15 6.61
CA VAL A 585 8.01 -16.19 5.87
C VAL A 585 8.54 -14.76 6.08
N ASN A 586 9.22 -14.17 5.11
CA ASN A 586 9.60 -12.75 5.18
C ASN A 586 8.86 -11.86 4.17
N LEU A 587 8.12 -12.46 3.23
CA LEU A 587 7.37 -11.77 2.17
C LEU A 587 5.86 -12.05 2.23
N GLU A 588 5.18 -11.57 3.27
CA GLU A 588 3.72 -11.69 3.32
C GLU A 588 3.10 -10.79 2.24
N ARG A 589 2.24 -11.37 1.38
CA ARG A 589 1.72 -10.70 0.16
C ARG A 589 2.82 -10.13 -0.76
N ASN A 590 4.00 -10.77 -0.80
CA ASN A 590 5.18 -10.30 -1.55
C ASN A 590 5.75 -8.94 -1.10
N LEU A 591 5.53 -8.54 0.16
CA LEU A 591 6.20 -7.40 0.77
C LEU A 591 6.97 -7.79 2.03
N GLY A 592 8.17 -7.24 2.13
CA GLY A 592 9.02 -7.37 3.30
C GLY A 592 9.05 -6.11 4.16
N SER A 593 9.76 -6.24 5.28
CA SER A 593 10.20 -5.12 6.11
C SER A 593 11.56 -5.47 6.70
N THR A 594 12.34 -4.46 7.08
CA THR A 594 13.67 -4.68 7.66
C THR A 594 13.63 -5.66 8.84
N SER A 595 12.64 -5.55 9.72
CA SER A 595 12.50 -6.45 10.86
C SER A 595 12.11 -7.88 10.48
N HIS A 596 11.17 -8.07 9.55
CA HIS A 596 10.75 -9.40 9.11
C HIS A 596 11.84 -10.13 8.31
N TYR A 597 12.64 -9.40 7.52
CA TYR A 597 13.86 -9.96 6.95
C TYR A 597 14.79 -10.47 8.04
N LEU A 598 15.06 -9.66 9.07
CA LEU A 598 15.98 -10.06 10.14
C LEU A 598 15.41 -11.15 11.06
N ASP A 599 14.10 -11.24 11.25
CA ASP A 599 13.46 -12.35 11.97
C ASP A 599 13.82 -13.69 11.30
N CYS A 600 13.61 -13.76 9.99
CA CYS A 600 13.97 -14.94 9.19
C CYS A 600 15.47 -15.17 9.11
N LEU A 601 16.27 -14.13 8.89
CA LEU A 601 17.72 -14.29 8.78
C LEU A 601 18.35 -14.73 10.12
N GLN A 602 17.85 -14.27 11.27
CA GLN A 602 18.29 -14.78 12.57
C GLN A 602 17.95 -16.26 12.75
N PHE A 603 16.73 -16.64 12.37
CA PHE A 603 16.30 -18.04 12.39
C PHE A 603 17.16 -18.90 11.45
N MET A 604 17.53 -18.39 10.28
CA MET A 604 18.41 -19.10 9.35
C MET A 604 19.85 -19.21 9.87
N LEU A 605 20.36 -18.23 10.63
CA LEU A 605 21.69 -18.35 11.25
C LEU A 605 21.69 -19.36 12.41
N ALA A 606 20.66 -19.34 13.25
CA ALA A 606 20.57 -20.21 14.41
C ALA A 606 19.10 -20.54 14.69
N PRO A 607 18.56 -21.61 14.09
CA PRO A 607 17.15 -21.96 14.28
C PRO A 607 16.80 -22.17 15.76
N TYR A 608 15.59 -21.80 16.14
CA TYR A 608 15.11 -21.86 17.52
C TYR A 608 13.68 -22.38 17.55
N PRO A 609 13.22 -22.96 18.68
CA PRO A 609 11.83 -23.38 18.84
C PRO A 609 10.86 -22.22 18.70
N HIS A 610 9.66 -22.50 18.18
CA HIS A 610 8.57 -21.52 18.15
C HIS A 610 8.33 -20.88 19.53
N GLY A 611 8.17 -19.56 19.56
CA GLY A 611 7.98 -18.77 20.79
C GLY A 611 9.22 -18.62 21.68
N ALA A 612 10.37 -19.23 21.35
CA ALA A 612 11.59 -19.08 22.13
C ALA A 612 12.36 -17.80 21.79
N ASP A 613 13.17 -17.33 22.73
CA ASP A 613 14.02 -16.15 22.55
C ASP A 613 15.23 -16.49 21.65
N PRO A 614 15.41 -15.83 20.48
CA PRO A 614 16.50 -16.13 19.56
C PRO A 614 17.89 -15.86 20.14
N PHE A 615 18.01 -15.00 21.16
CA PHE A 615 19.30 -14.71 21.81
C PHE A 615 19.83 -15.87 22.66
N SER A 616 18.94 -16.70 23.20
CA SER A 616 19.29 -17.75 24.17
C SER A 616 18.96 -19.16 23.70
N ALA A 617 17.98 -19.32 22.81
CA ALA A 617 17.49 -20.62 22.33
C ALA A 617 17.99 -20.98 20.92
N GLY A 618 18.82 -20.13 20.29
CA GLY A 618 19.35 -20.37 18.95
C GLY A 618 20.25 -21.62 18.89
N ARG A 619 20.02 -22.46 17.88
CA ARG A 619 20.77 -23.71 17.63
C ARG A 619 21.63 -23.55 16.36
N PRO A 620 22.80 -22.91 16.43
CA PRO A 620 23.63 -22.64 15.24
C PRO A 620 24.04 -23.90 14.46
N GLY A 621 24.23 -25.04 15.13
CA GLY A 621 24.50 -26.33 14.47
C GLY A 621 23.35 -26.84 13.59
N ARG A 622 22.15 -26.26 13.71
CA ARG A 622 20.95 -26.58 12.92
C ARG A 622 20.76 -25.61 11.74
N ALA A 623 21.67 -24.68 11.48
CA ALA A 623 21.52 -23.75 10.35
C ALA A 623 21.62 -24.45 8.98
N PRO A 624 20.92 -23.95 7.94
CA PRO A 624 21.01 -24.48 6.60
C PRO A 624 22.38 -24.18 5.99
N HIS A 625 22.80 -25.02 5.05
CA HIS A 625 24.08 -24.86 4.36
C HIS A 625 24.03 -23.75 3.31
N VAL A 626 22.90 -23.65 2.61
CA VAL A 626 22.65 -22.70 1.53
C VAL A 626 21.33 -22.00 1.79
N LEU A 627 21.25 -20.70 1.59
CA LEU A 627 20.03 -19.92 1.68
C LEU A 627 19.68 -19.38 0.29
N THR A 628 18.48 -19.68 -0.20
CA THR A 628 17.93 -19.08 -1.42
C THR A 628 17.04 -17.90 -1.06
N ASN A 629 17.28 -16.74 -1.66
CA ASN A 629 16.61 -15.48 -1.35
C ASN A 629 16.14 -14.82 -2.63
N SER A 630 14.89 -15.08 -3.00
CA SER A 630 14.27 -14.59 -4.23
C SER A 630 13.57 -13.25 -4.03
N TRP A 631 14.23 -12.34 -3.31
CA TRP A 631 13.72 -11.02 -2.92
C TRP A 631 14.85 -9.98 -2.84
N GLY A 632 14.46 -8.71 -2.81
CA GLY A 632 15.31 -7.57 -2.47
C GLY A 632 14.61 -6.72 -1.41
N CYS A 633 15.36 -5.87 -0.73
CA CYS A 633 14.85 -4.95 0.29
C CYS A 633 15.01 -3.50 -0.21
N PRO A 634 14.04 -2.98 -0.98
CA PRO A 634 14.05 -1.61 -1.46
C PRO A 634 13.74 -0.59 -0.35
N PRO A 635 13.94 0.72 -0.61
CA PRO A 635 13.57 1.79 0.34
C PRO A 635 12.11 1.79 0.78
N THR A 636 11.19 1.31 -0.06
CA THR A 636 9.77 1.16 0.28
C THR A 636 9.52 0.13 1.39
N GLU A 637 10.46 -0.78 1.63
CA GLU A 637 10.42 -1.78 2.72
C GLU A 637 11.30 -1.38 3.92
N GLY A 638 11.77 -0.13 3.94
CA GLY A 638 12.55 0.42 5.04
C GLY A 638 14.06 0.19 4.94
N CYS A 639 14.56 -0.40 3.86
CA CYS A 639 15.99 -0.67 3.69
C CYS A 639 16.76 0.42 2.95
N ASP A 640 18.04 0.54 3.30
CA ASP A 640 19.04 1.25 2.51
C ASP A 640 20.17 0.30 2.08
N ALA A 641 21.12 0.81 1.29
CA ALA A 641 22.25 0.06 0.73
C ALA A 641 23.21 -0.57 1.78
N THR A 642 22.99 -0.34 3.07
CA THR A 642 23.82 -0.86 4.16
C THR A 642 23.04 -1.63 5.22
N THR A 643 21.70 -1.50 5.25
CA THR A 643 20.82 -2.06 6.30
C THR A 643 21.10 -3.54 6.61
N LEU A 644 21.20 -4.38 5.59
CA LEU A 644 21.37 -5.82 5.75
C LEU A 644 22.84 -6.29 5.65
N ARG A 645 23.80 -5.38 5.46
CA ARG A 645 25.19 -5.75 5.13
C ARG A 645 25.83 -6.61 6.23
N ALA A 646 25.71 -6.18 7.48
CA ALA A 646 26.26 -6.92 8.63
C ALA A 646 25.65 -8.33 8.75
N ALA A 647 24.36 -8.49 8.44
CA ALA A 647 23.71 -9.80 8.41
C ALA A 647 24.34 -10.72 7.36
N ILE A 648 24.48 -10.24 6.12
CA ILE A 648 24.99 -11.06 5.02
C ILE A 648 26.48 -11.39 5.19
N ASP A 649 27.27 -10.44 5.72
CA ASP A 649 28.66 -10.69 6.09
C ASP A 649 28.76 -11.73 7.22
N ALA A 650 27.81 -11.77 8.15
CA ALA A 650 27.74 -12.79 9.19
C ALA A 650 27.43 -14.19 8.62
N PHE A 651 26.56 -14.32 7.61
CA PHE A 651 26.35 -15.58 6.90
C PHE A 651 27.64 -16.06 6.22
N ALA A 652 28.38 -15.14 5.59
CA ALA A 652 29.66 -15.47 4.99
C ALA A 652 30.69 -15.93 6.03
N ALA A 653 30.78 -15.23 7.16
CA ALA A 653 31.63 -15.63 8.29
C ALA A 653 31.22 -16.97 8.91
N ALA A 654 29.92 -17.31 8.92
CA ALA A 654 29.38 -18.57 9.39
C ALA A 654 29.56 -19.74 8.39
N GLY A 655 29.98 -19.47 7.15
CA GLY A 655 30.11 -20.49 6.12
C GLY A 655 28.77 -20.97 5.55
N ILE A 656 27.78 -20.08 5.50
CA ILE A 656 26.49 -20.33 4.83
C ILE A 656 26.51 -19.60 3.50
N ALA A 657 26.22 -20.32 2.41
CA ALA A 657 26.12 -19.69 1.09
C ALA A 657 24.82 -18.88 0.98
N PHE A 658 24.93 -17.57 0.77
CA PHE A 658 23.78 -16.67 0.62
C PHE A 658 23.57 -16.37 -0.87
N VAL A 659 22.53 -16.94 -1.47
CA VAL A 659 22.21 -16.77 -2.89
C VAL A 659 21.04 -15.79 -3.03
N ALA A 660 21.19 -14.75 -3.86
CA ALA A 660 20.25 -13.65 -3.98
C ALA A 660 19.87 -13.36 -5.44
N ALA A 661 18.61 -13.00 -5.66
CA ALA A 661 18.14 -12.52 -6.96
C ALA A 661 18.78 -11.18 -7.33
N ALA A 662 19.13 -10.99 -8.61
CA ALA A 662 19.68 -9.71 -9.09
C ALA A 662 18.64 -8.58 -9.10
N GLY A 663 17.35 -8.91 -9.21
CA GLY A 663 16.26 -7.97 -9.41
C GLY A 663 15.66 -8.08 -10.82
N ASN A 664 14.44 -7.54 -10.98
CA ASN A 664 13.66 -7.63 -12.22
C ASN A 664 13.50 -6.26 -12.92
N THR A 665 14.43 -5.33 -12.68
CA THR A 665 14.40 -3.94 -13.17
C THR A 665 15.47 -3.67 -14.24
N GLY A 666 15.85 -4.72 -14.97
CA GLY A 666 16.95 -4.78 -15.93
C GLY A 666 16.84 -3.97 -17.22
N TYR A 667 15.78 -3.17 -17.38
CA TYR A 667 15.59 -2.30 -18.55
C TYR A 667 16.64 -1.19 -18.66
N GLN A 668 17.45 -0.97 -17.61
CA GLN A 668 18.57 -0.03 -17.57
C GLN A 668 19.83 -0.69 -16.98
N CYS A 669 21.00 -0.11 -17.25
CA CYS A 669 22.26 -0.54 -16.65
C CYS A 669 22.39 -0.01 -15.22
N GLY A 670 23.12 -0.72 -14.35
CA GLY A 670 23.24 -0.34 -12.94
C GLY A 670 21.96 -0.62 -12.15
N SER A 671 21.15 -1.58 -12.60
CA SER A 671 19.82 -1.90 -12.07
C SER A 671 19.85 -2.95 -10.95
N VAL A 672 21.03 -3.47 -10.58
CA VAL A 672 21.21 -4.21 -9.32
C VAL A 672 21.42 -3.17 -8.22
N THR A 673 20.33 -2.73 -7.60
CA THR A 673 20.33 -1.62 -6.63
C THR A 673 19.94 -2.05 -5.22
N ASP A 674 19.07 -3.06 -5.12
CA ASP A 674 18.42 -3.38 -3.86
C ASP A 674 19.22 -4.44 -3.10
N PRO A 675 19.57 -4.22 -1.82
CA PRO A 675 20.20 -5.26 -1.01
C PRO A 675 19.26 -6.48 -0.89
N PRO A 676 19.79 -7.69 -0.71
CA PRO A 676 21.20 -8.05 -0.51
C PRO A 676 22.00 -8.21 -1.81
N SER A 677 21.37 -8.08 -2.98
CA SER A 677 21.97 -8.37 -4.29
C SER A 677 23.23 -7.54 -4.63
N THR A 678 23.39 -6.39 -3.97
CA THR A 678 24.53 -5.49 -4.12
C THR A 678 25.74 -5.86 -3.28
N TYR A 679 25.60 -6.79 -2.32
CA TYR A 679 26.65 -7.11 -1.36
C TYR A 679 27.67 -8.09 -1.94
N ARG A 680 28.95 -7.88 -1.59
CA ARG A 680 30.04 -8.77 -2.01
C ARG A 680 29.82 -10.20 -1.52
N SER A 681 29.34 -10.34 -0.29
CA SER A 681 29.14 -11.61 0.40
C SER A 681 27.93 -12.42 -0.10
N ALA A 682 27.07 -11.82 -0.94
CA ALA A 682 25.97 -12.52 -1.60
C ALA A 682 26.41 -13.04 -2.98
N ILE A 683 25.90 -14.21 -3.39
CA ILE A 683 26.00 -14.73 -4.76
C ILE A 683 24.76 -14.26 -5.51
N THR A 684 24.92 -13.27 -6.37
CA THR A 684 23.85 -12.57 -7.09
C THR A 684 23.60 -13.22 -8.45
N VAL A 685 22.35 -13.56 -8.72
CA VAL A 685 21.96 -14.42 -9.85
C VAL A 685 21.11 -13.66 -10.87
N ALA A 686 21.57 -13.63 -12.12
CA ALA A 686 20.81 -13.16 -13.29
C ALA A 686 19.93 -14.24 -13.90
N ALA A 687 18.91 -13.84 -14.66
CA ALA A 687 17.97 -14.74 -15.33
C ALA A 687 18.27 -14.87 -16.84
N VAL A 688 18.18 -16.11 -17.34
CA VAL A 688 18.17 -16.44 -18.78
C VAL A 688 16.90 -17.21 -19.15
N ASN A 689 16.54 -17.14 -20.44
CA ASN A 689 15.48 -17.95 -21.03
C ASN A 689 16.00 -19.29 -21.60
N GLU A 690 15.11 -20.07 -22.21
CA GLU A 690 15.43 -21.40 -22.78
C GLU A 690 16.50 -21.37 -23.88
N ALA A 691 16.64 -20.25 -24.60
CA ALA A 691 17.69 -20.08 -25.59
C ALA A 691 19.08 -19.77 -24.97
N GLY A 692 19.16 -19.63 -23.65
CA GLY A 692 20.34 -19.17 -22.93
C GLY A 692 20.58 -17.66 -23.08
N THR A 693 19.56 -16.90 -23.48
CA THR A 693 19.61 -15.45 -23.64
C THR A 693 19.20 -14.77 -22.33
N VAL A 694 19.94 -13.73 -21.94
CA VAL A 694 19.58 -12.89 -20.78
C VAL A 694 18.24 -12.24 -20.99
N THR A 695 17.38 -12.32 -19.99
CA THR A 695 16.05 -11.69 -20.08
C THR A 695 16.15 -10.16 -19.94
N ASP A 696 15.26 -9.44 -20.62
CA ASP A 696 15.22 -7.98 -20.55
C ASP A 696 15.00 -7.47 -19.13
N PHE A 697 14.16 -8.16 -18.36
CA PHE A 697 13.88 -7.81 -16.97
C PHE A 697 15.05 -8.09 -16.02
N SER A 698 15.97 -9.01 -16.32
CA SER A 698 17.05 -9.36 -15.38
C SER A 698 17.93 -8.14 -15.09
N SER A 699 18.01 -7.70 -13.83
CA SER A 699 18.86 -6.57 -13.43
C SER A 699 20.33 -6.79 -13.77
N LYS A 700 21.01 -5.71 -14.19
CA LYS A 700 22.32 -5.73 -14.84
C LYS A 700 23.25 -4.70 -14.21
N GLY A 701 24.40 -5.13 -13.70
CA GLY A 701 25.41 -4.25 -13.13
C GLY A 701 25.02 -3.63 -11.79
N VAL A 702 25.99 -3.50 -10.89
CA VAL A 702 25.97 -2.52 -9.80
C VAL A 702 26.80 -1.31 -10.25
N ILE A 703 26.38 -0.09 -9.91
CA ILE A 703 27.22 1.10 -10.18
C ILE A 703 28.55 0.96 -9.41
N GLY A 704 29.64 0.72 -10.15
CA GLY A 704 30.99 0.56 -9.58
C GLY A 704 31.30 -0.82 -8.97
N GLY A 705 30.55 -1.87 -9.32
CA GLY A 705 30.80 -3.24 -8.83
C GLY A 705 30.57 -4.34 -9.88
N ASP A 706 31.00 -5.56 -9.55
CA ASP A 706 31.04 -6.71 -10.46
C ASP A 706 29.87 -7.70 -10.23
N LYS A 707 28.62 -7.20 -10.25
CA LYS A 707 27.40 -8.03 -10.12
C LYS A 707 26.56 -7.97 -11.41
N PRO A 708 25.74 -8.98 -11.71
CA PRO A 708 25.58 -10.27 -11.02
C PRO A 708 26.85 -11.16 -11.13
N ASP A 709 26.96 -12.20 -10.30
CA ASP A 709 28.12 -13.11 -10.29
C ASP A 709 28.01 -14.23 -11.33
N VAL A 710 26.79 -14.77 -11.48
CA VAL A 710 26.44 -15.86 -12.41
C VAL A 710 25.00 -15.67 -12.91
N ALA A 711 24.59 -16.50 -13.87
CA ALA A 711 23.22 -16.58 -14.37
C ALA A 711 22.65 -17.99 -14.28
N ALA A 712 21.33 -18.09 -14.29
CA ALA A 712 20.60 -19.34 -14.28
C ALA A 712 19.22 -19.19 -14.97
N PRO A 713 18.56 -20.31 -15.34
CA PRO A 713 17.21 -20.31 -15.91
C PRO A 713 16.19 -19.55 -15.06
N GLY A 714 15.52 -18.54 -15.62
CA GLY A 714 14.58 -17.70 -14.89
C GLY A 714 13.41 -17.17 -15.71
N ASP A 715 13.13 -17.71 -16.89
CA ASP A 715 12.00 -17.32 -17.72
C ASP A 715 11.10 -18.52 -18.03
N LEU A 716 9.81 -18.45 -17.74
CA LEU A 716 8.86 -19.55 -17.93
C LEU A 716 9.34 -20.86 -17.30
N VAL A 717 9.84 -20.76 -16.06
CA VAL A 717 10.29 -21.92 -15.28
C VAL A 717 9.06 -22.59 -14.66
N LEU A 718 8.79 -23.83 -15.07
CA LEU A 718 7.75 -24.67 -14.46
C LEU A 718 8.21 -25.18 -13.09
N SER A 719 7.44 -24.89 -12.03
CA SER A 719 7.68 -25.38 -10.67
C SER A 719 6.38 -25.54 -9.90
N ALA A 720 6.48 -26.00 -8.65
CA ALA A 720 5.34 -26.23 -7.77
C ALA A 720 4.61 -24.93 -7.42
N MET A 721 3.30 -25.03 -7.21
CA MET A 721 2.42 -23.99 -6.68
C MET A 721 1.53 -24.60 -5.59
N PRO A 722 1.00 -23.80 -4.66
CA PRO A 722 0.17 -24.29 -3.56
C PRO A 722 -0.99 -25.18 -4.01
N GLY A 723 -1.41 -26.10 -3.13
CA GLY A 723 -2.50 -27.02 -3.38
C GLY A 723 -2.14 -28.18 -4.30
N GLY A 724 -0.86 -28.54 -4.40
CA GLY A 724 -0.38 -29.64 -5.24
C GLY A 724 -0.37 -29.33 -6.74
N THR A 725 -0.35 -28.05 -7.11
CA THR A 725 -0.45 -27.59 -8.51
C THR A 725 0.91 -27.11 -9.04
N TYR A 726 0.99 -26.71 -10.30
CA TYR A 726 2.22 -26.23 -10.91
C TYR A 726 1.93 -25.01 -11.79
N ALA A 727 2.92 -24.14 -11.98
CA ALA A 727 2.84 -23.02 -12.92
C ALA A 727 4.21 -22.63 -13.46
N ALA A 728 4.23 -22.00 -14.64
CA ALA A 728 5.43 -21.40 -15.22
C ALA A 728 5.53 -19.93 -14.79
N LEU A 729 6.60 -19.57 -14.07
CA LEU A 729 6.86 -18.19 -13.61
C LEU A 729 8.17 -17.66 -14.20
N SER A 730 8.27 -16.34 -14.32
CA SER A 730 9.45 -15.63 -14.83
C SER A 730 9.96 -14.61 -13.81
N GLY A 731 11.27 -14.60 -13.59
CA GLY A 731 11.96 -13.68 -12.69
C GLY A 731 13.36 -14.18 -12.34
N THR A 732 14.23 -13.26 -11.90
CA THR A 732 15.48 -13.63 -11.22
C THR A 732 15.22 -14.44 -9.94
N SER A 733 14.00 -14.32 -9.39
CA SER A 733 13.44 -15.19 -8.35
C SER A 733 13.46 -16.68 -8.72
N MET A 734 13.24 -17.04 -9.98
CA MET A 734 13.28 -18.44 -10.44
C MET A 734 14.71 -18.89 -10.77
N ALA A 735 15.59 -17.96 -11.17
CA ALA A 735 17.01 -18.25 -11.43
C ALA A 735 17.80 -18.56 -10.14
N THR A 736 17.57 -17.77 -9.09
CA THR A 736 18.23 -17.88 -7.78
C THR A 736 18.24 -19.30 -7.17
N PRO A 737 17.09 -20.00 -7.05
CA PRO A 737 17.04 -21.33 -6.46
C PRO A 737 17.78 -22.40 -7.27
N HIS A 738 17.96 -22.22 -8.58
CA HIS A 738 18.79 -23.14 -9.37
C HIS A 738 20.24 -23.11 -8.90
N VAL A 739 20.79 -21.91 -8.64
CA VAL A 739 22.17 -21.76 -8.14
C VAL A 739 22.29 -22.32 -6.73
N ALA A 740 21.30 -22.08 -5.86
CA ALA A 740 21.27 -22.68 -4.53
C ALA A 740 21.29 -24.22 -4.59
N GLY A 741 20.51 -24.81 -5.49
CA GLY A 741 20.52 -26.25 -5.74
C GLY A 741 21.83 -26.76 -6.34
N VAL A 742 22.47 -26.01 -7.26
CA VAL A 742 23.81 -26.35 -7.79
C VAL A 742 24.85 -26.39 -6.66
N ILE A 743 24.84 -25.42 -5.75
CA ILE A 743 25.73 -25.43 -4.58
C ILE A 743 25.43 -26.64 -3.69
N ALA A 744 24.16 -26.98 -3.49
CA ALA A 744 23.80 -28.16 -2.70
C ALA A 744 24.28 -29.48 -3.33
N LEU A 745 24.16 -29.62 -4.66
CA LEU A 745 24.74 -30.76 -5.38
C LEU A 745 26.27 -30.80 -5.20
N LEU A 746 26.95 -29.67 -5.42
CA LEU A 746 28.40 -29.57 -5.33
C LEU A 746 28.91 -29.94 -3.93
N TRP A 747 28.32 -29.36 -2.88
CA TRP A 747 28.72 -29.62 -1.50
C TRP A 747 28.35 -31.02 -1.00
N SER A 748 27.32 -31.65 -1.56
CA SER A 748 27.02 -33.07 -1.27
C SER A 748 28.08 -34.02 -1.85
N ALA A 749 28.66 -33.68 -3.00
CA ALA A 749 29.71 -34.47 -3.63
C ALA A 749 31.11 -34.16 -3.07
N HIS A 750 31.34 -32.92 -2.65
CA HIS A 750 32.63 -32.40 -2.16
C HIS A 750 32.45 -31.70 -0.81
N PRO A 751 32.26 -32.46 0.30
CA PRO A 751 31.98 -31.88 1.61
C PRO A 751 33.08 -30.95 2.14
N GLU A 752 34.32 -31.08 1.67
CA GLU A 752 35.45 -30.19 1.96
C GLU A 752 35.19 -28.73 1.54
N LEU A 753 34.33 -28.50 0.55
CA LEU A 753 33.93 -27.18 0.08
C LEU A 753 32.87 -26.52 0.98
N ILE A 754 32.27 -27.26 1.91
CA ILE A 754 31.24 -26.71 2.81
C ILE A 754 31.83 -25.55 3.61
N GLY A 755 31.23 -24.37 3.47
CA GLY A 755 31.69 -23.14 4.11
C GLY A 755 32.87 -22.44 3.42
N ASP A 756 33.44 -23.02 2.35
CA ASP A 756 34.41 -22.34 1.47
C ASP A 756 33.69 -21.58 0.36
N LEU A 757 33.16 -20.41 0.72
CA LEU A 757 32.36 -19.61 -0.21
C LEU A 757 33.19 -19.05 -1.37
N ALA A 758 34.47 -18.77 -1.15
CA ALA A 758 35.37 -18.24 -2.17
C ALA A 758 35.66 -19.31 -3.23
N ALA A 759 36.09 -20.51 -2.80
CA ALA A 759 36.33 -21.62 -3.73
C ALA A 759 35.05 -22.06 -4.43
N THR A 760 33.92 -22.12 -3.70
CA THR A 760 32.61 -22.44 -4.28
C THR A 760 32.22 -21.43 -5.36
N THR A 761 32.29 -20.13 -5.07
CA THR A 761 31.93 -19.09 -6.04
C THR A 761 32.85 -19.12 -7.26
N GLU A 762 34.15 -19.33 -7.05
CA GLU A 762 35.10 -19.43 -8.17
C GLU A 762 34.86 -20.67 -9.03
N LEU A 763 34.51 -21.82 -8.43
CA LEU A 763 34.12 -23.01 -9.17
C LEU A 763 32.85 -22.76 -10.00
N LEU A 764 31.84 -22.09 -9.44
CA LEU A 764 30.63 -21.70 -10.19
C LEU A 764 30.97 -20.81 -11.39
N ARG A 765 31.88 -19.85 -11.22
CA ARG A 765 32.29 -18.93 -12.28
C ARG A 765 33.11 -19.62 -13.37
N ARG A 766 34.08 -20.46 -12.99
CA ARG A 766 34.95 -21.17 -13.94
C ARG A 766 34.24 -22.28 -14.72
N SER A 767 33.22 -22.87 -14.12
CA SER A 767 32.39 -23.90 -14.77
C SER A 767 31.25 -23.34 -15.59
N ALA A 768 30.99 -22.03 -15.51
CA ALA A 768 29.87 -21.40 -16.20
C ALA A 768 30.02 -21.48 -17.72
N GLN A 769 28.91 -21.74 -18.40
CA GLN A 769 28.83 -21.70 -19.86
C GLN A 769 28.38 -20.31 -20.35
N PRO A 770 28.75 -19.90 -21.58
CA PRO A 770 28.39 -18.58 -22.08
C PRO A 770 26.88 -18.35 -22.14
N ALA A 771 26.43 -17.16 -21.71
CA ALA A 771 25.08 -16.67 -21.95
C ALA A 771 25.04 -15.76 -23.19
N GLN A 772 23.92 -15.77 -23.91
CA GLN A 772 23.70 -14.85 -25.04
C GLN A 772 23.15 -13.52 -24.52
N LEU A 773 23.65 -12.41 -25.06
CA LEU A 773 23.11 -11.08 -24.78
C LEU A 773 22.16 -10.68 -25.90
N ASP A 774 20.93 -10.26 -25.57
CA ASP A 774 20.06 -9.64 -26.55
C ASP A 774 20.61 -8.26 -26.94
N ARG A 775 21.06 -8.14 -28.19
CA ARG A 775 21.61 -6.89 -28.75
C ARG A 775 20.55 -6.04 -29.46
N THR A 776 19.31 -6.52 -29.52
CA THR A 776 18.19 -5.90 -30.25
C THR A 776 17.19 -5.20 -29.33
N ALA A 777 17.11 -5.60 -28.05
CA ALA A 777 16.53 -4.79 -27.01
C ALA A 777 17.32 -3.47 -26.95
N GLY A 778 16.64 -2.32 -27.06
CA GLY A 778 17.22 -0.97 -27.20
C GLY A 778 18.10 -0.46 -26.03
N LEU A 779 18.70 -1.37 -25.27
CA LEU A 779 19.81 -1.14 -24.35
C LEU A 779 20.93 -0.46 -25.15
N GLY A 780 21.21 0.80 -24.82
CA GLY A 780 22.30 1.54 -25.44
C GLY A 780 23.58 0.70 -25.43
N SER A 781 24.35 0.75 -26.52
CA SER A 781 25.62 0.04 -26.70
C SER A 781 26.61 0.19 -25.53
N GLU A 782 26.42 1.21 -24.69
CA GLU A 782 27.14 1.42 -23.45
C GLU A 782 26.91 0.34 -22.37
N CYS A 783 25.73 -0.30 -22.30
CA CYS A 783 25.43 -1.31 -21.29
C CYS A 783 26.24 -2.58 -21.46
N VAL A 784 26.32 -3.05 -22.71
CA VAL A 784 27.09 -4.23 -23.11
C VAL A 784 28.59 -4.00 -22.92
N ALA A 785 29.03 -2.74 -22.98
CA ALA A 785 30.44 -2.36 -22.84
C ALA A 785 30.89 -2.05 -21.39
N LYS A 786 29.98 -1.66 -20.48
CA LYS A 786 30.35 -1.07 -19.17
C LYS A 786 29.91 -1.87 -17.93
N ALA A 787 29.01 -2.86 -18.02
CA ALA A 787 28.51 -3.59 -16.85
C ALA A 787 28.38 -5.10 -17.11
N PRO A 788 28.75 -5.98 -16.15
CA PRO A 788 28.45 -7.40 -16.23
C PRO A 788 26.93 -7.60 -16.31
N GLN A 789 26.45 -8.30 -17.34
CA GLN A 789 25.02 -8.60 -17.49
C GLN A 789 24.63 -9.99 -16.93
N VAL A 790 25.61 -10.90 -16.86
CA VAL A 790 25.43 -12.30 -16.41
C VAL A 790 26.56 -12.79 -15.50
N GLY A 791 27.43 -11.89 -15.07
CA GLY A 791 28.67 -12.26 -14.42
C GLY A 791 29.49 -13.21 -15.29
N ALA A 792 29.80 -14.39 -14.76
CA ALA A 792 30.58 -15.41 -15.45
C ALA A 792 29.80 -16.23 -16.51
N GLY A 793 28.47 -16.15 -16.54
CA GLY A 793 27.62 -16.94 -17.45
C GLY A 793 26.67 -17.89 -16.71
N ILE A 794 26.08 -18.83 -17.45
CA ILE A 794 25.08 -19.77 -16.93
C ILE A 794 25.78 -20.88 -16.14
N VAL A 795 25.37 -21.14 -14.90
CA VAL A 795 25.97 -22.20 -14.06
C VAL A 795 25.87 -23.59 -14.72
N ASN A 796 26.89 -24.42 -14.54
CA ASN A 796 26.91 -25.80 -15.06
C ASN A 796 27.49 -26.78 -14.01
N ILE A 797 26.62 -27.56 -13.36
CA ILE A 797 27.04 -28.48 -12.29
C ILE A 797 27.89 -29.64 -12.82
N GLY A 798 27.64 -30.11 -14.05
CA GLY A 798 28.39 -31.21 -14.64
C GLY A 798 29.87 -30.88 -14.79
N GLU A 799 30.15 -29.66 -15.23
CA GLU A 799 31.51 -29.11 -15.34
C GLU A 799 32.10 -28.75 -13.98
N ALA A 800 31.31 -28.16 -13.06
CA ALA A 800 31.77 -27.86 -11.70
C ALA A 800 32.27 -29.13 -10.97
N LEU A 801 31.53 -30.23 -11.06
CA LEU A 801 31.95 -31.53 -10.49
C LEU A 801 33.21 -32.08 -11.16
N ARG A 802 33.39 -31.85 -12.47
CA ARG A 802 34.61 -32.26 -13.19
C ARG A 802 35.83 -31.48 -12.71
N LEU A 803 35.67 -30.17 -12.48
CA LEU A 803 36.75 -29.29 -12.00
C LEU A 803 37.07 -29.49 -10.53
N ALA A 804 36.11 -29.89 -9.70
CA ALA A 804 36.33 -30.15 -8.28
C ALA A 804 36.99 -31.52 -8.01
N GLY A 805 36.78 -32.50 -8.91
CA GLY A 805 37.33 -33.85 -8.77
C GLY A 805 38.69 -34.10 -9.44
N GLY A 806 39.28 -33.10 -10.09
CA GLY A 806 40.60 -33.18 -10.75
C GLY A 806 41.57 -32.19 -10.14
#